data_AF-A0A0H3DGF6-F1
#
_entry.id   AF-A0A0H3DGF6-F1
#
_cell.length_a   1.000
_cell.length_b   1.000
_cell.length_c   1.000
_cell.angle_alpha   90.00
_cell.angle_beta   90.00
_cell.angle_gamma   90.00
#
_symmetry.space_group_name_H-M   'P 1'
#
loop_
_entity.id
_entity.type
_entity.pdbx_description
1 polymer ?
#
loop_
_entity_poly.entity_id
_entity_poly.type
_entity_poly.pdbx_seq_one_letter_code
_entity_poly.pdbx_strand_id
1 'polypeptide(L)'
;MRGGAAAAALTVAGAGVAEAEPDLQPDGGRAGVVLREGTNLSAALSPDGRWIAVDLVTGIWVLPAGGGRARRLTDDLQDATLPTWSPDGRRLVFQSYRDGNFHLYVIDAAGGTPRKLTEGRFDHREPVFSPDGTKLAFSSDRDGSYGIHLLDLASGAISTVVSTPDEEASPRWSADGTKIVFTVNDTAIDVVTLATGARTRLVTATGADKLYGPAFGPGGQPSYLRLRGAEADLMLGDEQLTKGEDVFGFAANWSGSAVLYTADGHIRWREQSGAVKDIPFEAGVSTAPRDYRRRVRDLDSPAPKPVRGIASPVVSRDGKRIAFRALNAIYVVAAGGGRPQRLIGDGYFNSDPDFHPDGTKLLYTSDRLGTADLWLHDLGTGTDTVLTQLAGAQVAPRWSPDGGRVAYADQDGATWIHDVASNSAQQVTPPLFMPGRPTWSPDGSVLALAAVKPYSKRYREGTSQILTVDLKTHELRYAEPMPFRSFATRGDDGPLWSPDGRYLAFTVESVAWIAPVDGTGRLIGAPRQVTHDVTDSLAWQGNDTLVYLSKGRLKAQKIAGGEPRTIRLDFTWARPRPPRPTVIHVGAAWDGVARTLRRNVDIVVDGGRIADVRPHRAAPGTVDAHDLTAMPGLVDIHNHWHLRGRQWGDRQGRLWLSYGITTTRSPGDPVYQMLETREALESGNRVGPRYFGTGEAIDGSRIYYNFMRPTLSPEQLNLELSRAVELEYDMIKTYVRLPVASQQAVVRAAHGAGIPLSSHYLYPAANIGMDAMEHTGATNRLGYSHTVSRIGRSYQDAVSLFVRSGMSITPTLFTSRALYADDKSLVTDERTEVLFPPWEYQLLKTTADTAGNPENAYLRQALAGNVDMVLRIHRAGGFVVTGTDSPLDNVAVSTHQNLRAMVAFGFTPYEALTTATRNPAR
;
A
#
# COMPACT_ATOMS: atom_id res chain seq x y z
N MET A 1 -63.29 35.55 -42.09
CA MET A 1 -64.53 36.30 -41.77
C MET A 1 -65.06 35.78 -40.45
N ARG A 2 -65.30 36.69 -39.49
CA ARG A 2 -66.24 36.64 -38.33
C ARG A 2 -66.09 35.41 -37.40
N GLY A 3 -65.66 35.53 -36.15
CA GLY A 3 -65.94 36.58 -35.16
C GLY A 3 -67.06 36.10 -34.24
N GLY A 4 -66.88 36.21 -32.92
CA GLY A 4 -67.98 36.03 -31.96
C GLY A 4 -67.52 35.48 -30.61
N ALA A 5 -67.43 36.38 -29.64
CA ALA A 5 -67.04 36.15 -28.26
C ALA A 5 -68.26 35.98 -27.33
N ALA A 6 -67.94 35.71 -26.05
CA ALA A 6 -68.75 35.82 -24.81
C ALA A 6 -69.66 34.63 -24.44
N ALA A 7 -69.92 34.30 -23.18
CA ALA A 7 -69.23 34.43 -21.88
C ALA A 7 -70.17 33.75 -20.85
N ALA A 8 -69.64 33.03 -19.86
CA ALA A 8 -70.12 33.03 -18.46
C ALA A 8 -69.34 32.04 -17.60
N ALA A 9 -69.19 32.42 -16.33
CA ALA A 9 -68.24 31.94 -15.35
C ALA A 9 -68.46 30.50 -14.82
N LEU A 10 -67.36 29.86 -14.43
CA LEU A 10 -67.32 28.93 -13.31
C LEU A 10 -65.93 28.95 -12.66
N THR A 11 -65.96 29.01 -11.34
CA THR A 11 -64.88 29.14 -10.38
C THR A 11 -63.80 28.08 -10.51
N VAL A 12 -62.54 28.53 -10.49
CA VAL A 12 -61.33 27.70 -10.48
C VAL A 12 -61.09 27.17 -9.06
N ALA A 13 -61.13 25.85 -8.90
CA ALA A 13 -60.36 25.14 -7.90
C ALA A 13 -59.34 24.28 -8.67
N GLY A 14 -58.15 24.82 -8.89
CA GLY A 14 -57.06 24.13 -9.55
C GLY A 14 -56.36 23.21 -8.56
N ALA A 15 -56.51 21.90 -8.76
CA ALA A 15 -55.56 20.92 -8.26
C ALA A 15 -54.21 21.23 -8.92
N GLY A 16 -53.19 21.56 -8.12
CA GLY A 16 -51.83 21.75 -8.59
C GLY A 16 -51.32 20.45 -9.20
N VAL A 17 -51.06 20.50 -10.50
CA VAL A 17 -50.35 19.45 -11.23
C VAL A 17 -48.93 19.41 -10.65
N ALA A 18 -48.58 18.30 -10.01
CA ALA A 18 -47.20 18.00 -9.66
C ALA A 18 -46.40 17.92 -10.95
N GLU A 19 -45.51 18.89 -11.18
CA GLU A 19 -44.48 18.76 -12.21
C GLU A 19 -43.61 17.57 -11.84
N ALA A 20 -43.61 16.56 -12.72
CA ALA A 20 -42.71 15.43 -12.61
C ALA A 20 -41.27 15.95 -12.77
N GLU A 21 -40.48 15.84 -11.71
CA GLU A 21 -39.03 16.06 -11.77
C GLU A 21 -38.42 15.12 -12.83
N PRO A 22 -37.42 15.58 -13.59
CA PRO A 22 -36.78 14.76 -14.60
C PRO A 22 -36.11 13.56 -13.93
N ASP A 23 -36.51 12.37 -14.38
CA ASP A 23 -35.90 11.10 -14.05
C ASP A 23 -34.44 11.13 -14.54
N LEU A 24 -33.51 11.51 -13.66
CA LEU A 24 -32.08 11.29 -13.85
C LEU A 24 -31.85 9.78 -13.75
N GLN A 25 -32.13 9.08 -14.85
CA GLN A 25 -31.65 7.74 -15.08
C GLN A 25 -30.13 7.73 -14.88
N PRO A 26 -29.56 6.66 -14.30
CA PRO A 26 -28.12 6.49 -14.30
C PRO A 26 -27.62 6.54 -15.74
N ASP A 27 -26.71 7.47 -16.02
CA ASP A 27 -26.10 7.69 -17.33
C ASP A 27 -25.73 6.35 -18.00
N GLY A 28 -26.31 6.11 -19.17
CA GLY A 28 -25.89 5.14 -20.19
C GLY A 28 -25.22 3.85 -19.70
N GLY A 29 -26.02 2.83 -19.38
CA GLY A 29 -25.55 1.43 -19.30
C GLY A 29 -24.75 1.04 -18.04
N ARG A 30 -24.63 1.91 -17.03
CA ARG A 30 -23.98 1.59 -15.74
C ARG A 30 -24.97 0.97 -14.75
N ALA A 31 -24.60 -0.13 -14.11
CA ALA A 31 -25.43 -0.76 -13.07
C ALA A 31 -25.39 0.09 -11.78
N GLY A 32 -26.58 0.54 -11.34
CA GLY A 32 -26.75 1.30 -10.10
C GLY A 32 -26.79 0.42 -8.86
N VAL A 33 -26.20 0.90 -7.76
CA VAL A 33 -26.27 0.31 -6.41
C VAL A 33 -26.91 1.33 -5.47
N VAL A 34 -27.95 0.92 -4.76
CA VAL A 34 -28.58 1.76 -3.73
C VAL A 34 -28.02 1.40 -2.36
N LEU A 35 -27.45 2.38 -1.68
CA LEU A 35 -26.88 2.27 -0.35
C LEU A 35 -27.90 2.79 0.69
N ARG A 36 -28.08 2.02 1.76
CA ARG A 36 -28.95 2.35 2.91
C ARG A 36 -28.24 2.25 4.26
N GLU A 37 -27.06 1.65 4.26
CA GLU A 37 -26.10 1.72 5.35
C GLU A 37 -24.77 2.25 4.79
N GLY A 38 -23.93 2.85 5.63
CA GLY A 38 -22.62 3.37 5.24
C GLY A 38 -21.54 3.06 6.27
N THR A 39 -20.44 2.45 5.83
CA THR A 39 -19.31 2.17 6.70
C THR A 39 -18.48 3.44 6.92
N ASN A 40 -18.27 3.84 8.19
CA ASN A 40 -17.59 5.09 8.56
C ASN A 40 -18.11 6.32 7.78
N LEU A 41 -19.43 6.48 7.70
CA LEU A 41 -20.04 7.70 7.15
C LEU A 41 -20.03 8.81 8.22
N SER A 42 -19.62 10.02 7.88
CA SER A 42 -19.75 11.19 8.76
C SER A 42 -21.07 11.92 8.51
N ALA A 43 -21.57 12.65 9.50
CA ALA A 43 -22.79 13.45 9.38
C ALA A 43 -22.64 14.84 10.01
N ALA A 44 -23.29 15.84 9.42
CA ALA A 44 -23.39 17.20 9.92
C ALA A 44 -24.82 17.73 9.76
N LEU A 45 -25.42 18.17 10.87
CA LEU A 45 -26.75 18.77 10.89
C LEU A 45 -26.67 20.24 10.46
N SER A 46 -27.61 20.70 9.63
CA SER A 46 -27.71 22.11 9.28
C SER A 46 -28.12 22.96 10.49
N PRO A 47 -27.74 24.25 10.55
CA PRO A 47 -28.10 25.12 11.68
C PRO A 47 -29.61 25.25 11.92
N ASP A 48 -30.43 25.13 10.86
CA ASP A 48 -31.89 25.14 10.94
C ASP A 48 -32.52 23.77 11.30
N GLY A 49 -31.71 22.73 11.46
CA GLY A 49 -32.13 21.37 11.80
C GLY A 49 -32.89 20.64 10.68
N ARG A 50 -32.99 21.19 9.48
CA ARG A 50 -33.82 20.62 8.39
C ARG A 50 -33.07 19.64 7.50
N TRP A 51 -31.75 19.75 7.42
CA TRP A 51 -30.91 19.01 6.49
C TRP A 51 -29.75 18.33 7.20
N ILE A 52 -29.35 17.18 6.69
CA ILE A 52 -28.13 16.49 7.09
C ILE A 52 -27.22 16.46 5.87
N ALA A 53 -25.95 16.81 6.05
CA ALA A 53 -24.89 16.54 5.08
C ALA A 53 -24.11 15.32 5.55
N VAL A 54 -23.78 14.40 4.65
CA VAL A 54 -22.96 13.22 4.95
C VAL A 54 -21.83 13.08 3.96
N ASP A 55 -20.71 12.49 4.39
CA ASP A 55 -19.85 11.78 3.46
C ASP A 55 -20.27 10.31 3.38
N LEU A 56 -20.38 9.80 2.16
CA LEU A 56 -20.70 8.40 1.92
C LEU A 56 -19.95 7.98 0.66
N VAL A 57 -19.14 6.93 0.81
CA VAL A 57 -18.26 6.39 -0.25
C VAL A 57 -17.53 7.51 -1.00
N THR A 58 -16.82 8.38 -0.27
CA THR A 58 -16.00 9.49 -0.82
C THR A 58 -16.73 10.58 -1.62
N GLY A 59 -18.06 10.72 -1.43
CA GLY A 59 -18.85 11.83 -1.95
C GLY A 59 -19.62 12.56 -0.87
N ILE A 60 -19.92 13.84 -1.10
CA ILE A 60 -20.76 14.67 -0.24
C ILE A 60 -22.21 14.56 -0.71
N TRP A 61 -23.09 14.28 0.24
CA TRP A 61 -24.53 14.13 0.02
C TRP A 61 -25.31 15.00 1.00
N VAL A 62 -26.50 15.42 0.60
CA VAL A 62 -27.47 16.12 1.46
C VAL A 62 -28.81 15.42 1.43
N LEU A 63 -29.43 15.25 2.58
CA LEU A 63 -30.76 14.64 2.75
C LEU A 63 -31.59 15.39 3.81
N PRO A 64 -32.93 15.29 3.79
CA PRO A 64 -33.77 15.83 4.86
C PRO A 64 -33.43 15.19 6.21
N ALA A 65 -33.52 15.96 7.30
CA ALA A 65 -33.28 15.46 8.65
C ALA A 65 -34.29 14.37 9.10
N GLY A 66 -35.46 14.31 8.45
CA GLY A 66 -36.43 13.22 8.63
C GLY A 66 -36.07 11.91 7.91
N GLY A 67 -35.04 11.92 7.06
CA GLY A 67 -34.64 10.82 6.19
C GLY A 67 -35.20 10.92 4.77
N GLY A 68 -34.76 10.01 3.90
CA GLY A 68 -35.20 9.90 2.50
C GLY A 68 -34.05 9.83 1.49
N ARG A 69 -34.35 10.17 0.24
CA ARG A 69 -33.37 10.12 -0.86
C ARG A 69 -32.30 11.20 -0.67
N ALA A 70 -31.05 10.78 -0.70
CA ALA A 70 -29.90 11.68 -0.61
C ALA A 70 -29.55 12.24 -2.00
N ARG A 71 -29.28 13.55 -2.05
CA ARG A 71 -28.81 14.26 -3.25
C ARG A 71 -27.30 14.45 -3.18
N ARG A 72 -26.60 14.00 -4.22
CA ARG A 72 -25.15 14.14 -4.33
C ARG A 72 -24.74 15.56 -4.72
N LEU A 73 -23.67 16.09 -4.12
CA LEU A 73 -23.11 17.41 -4.43
C LEU A 73 -21.75 17.37 -5.12
N THR A 74 -20.98 16.29 -4.95
CA THR A 74 -19.63 16.14 -5.52
C THR A 74 -19.55 14.94 -6.46
N ASP A 75 -18.62 14.94 -7.41
CA ASP A 75 -18.37 13.79 -8.29
C ASP A 75 -17.42 12.74 -7.65
N ASP A 76 -17.26 11.59 -8.34
CA ASP A 76 -16.47 10.44 -7.88
C ASP A 76 -14.95 10.61 -7.95
N LEU A 77 -14.45 11.63 -8.65
CA LEU A 77 -13.01 11.85 -8.85
C LEU A 77 -12.41 12.74 -7.76
N GLN A 78 -13.22 13.24 -6.83
CA GLN A 78 -12.83 14.29 -5.90
C GLN A 78 -12.30 13.80 -4.55
N ASP A 79 -12.60 12.56 -4.14
CA ASP A 79 -12.37 12.07 -2.77
C ASP A 79 -12.84 13.08 -1.70
N ALA A 80 -14.12 13.47 -1.75
CA ALA A 80 -14.67 14.52 -0.91
C ALA A 80 -15.25 13.95 0.39
N THR A 81 -14.82 14.47 1.54
CA THR A 81 -15.18 13.94 2.87
C THR A 81 -15.29 15.04 3.94
N LEU A 82 -15.88 14.69 5.08
CA LEU A 82 -16.04 15.50 6.28
C LEU A 82 -16.73 16.86 6.02
N PRO A 83 -17.98 16.87 5.52
CA PRO A 83 -18.70 18.10 5.26
C PRO A 83 -19.12 18.79 6.57
N THR A 84 -19.05 20.12 6.61
CA THR A 84 -19.64 20.94 7.67
C THR A 84 -20.39 22.14 7.10
N TRP A 85 -21.51 22.51 7.73
CA TRP A 85 -22.37 23.61 7.29
C TRP A 85 -21.79 24.97 7.66
N SER A 86 -21.97 25.95 6.77
CA SER A 86 -21.83 27.35 7.15
C SER A 86 -22.92 27.75 8.14
N PRO A 87 -22.69 28.76 9.00
CA PRO A 87 -23.67 29.17 10.01
C PRO A 87 -25.00 29.67 9.43
N ASP A 88 -24.99 30.16 8.20
CA ASP A 88 -26.18 30.59 7.45
C ASP A 88 -26.91 29.43 6.75
N GLY A 89 -26.39 28.19 6.81
CA GLY A 89 -26.95 27.00 6.19
C GLY A 89 -26.88 26.97 4.65
N ARG A 90 -26.18 27.92 4.01
CA ARG A 90 -26.17 28.04 2.54
C ARG A 90 -25.03 27.28 1.87
N ARG A 91 -23.96 26.97 2.59
CA ARG A 91 -22.74 26.39 2.04
C ARG A 91 -22.26 25.23 2.90
N LEU A 92 -21.48 24.36 2.27
CA LEU A 92 -20.75 23.28 2.91
C LEU A 92 -19.26 23.46 2.66
N VAL A 93 -18.44 23.31 3.69
CA VAL A 93 -16.99 23.14 3.55
C VAL A 93 -16.63 21.68 3.76
N PHE A 94 -15.64 21.18 3.02
CA PHE A 94 -15.19 19.80 3.10
C PHE A 94 -13.72 19.70 2.70
N GLN A 95 -13.08 18.57 2.98
CA GLN A 95 -11.73 18.26 2.49
C GLN A 95 -11.82 17.40 1.22
N SER A 96 -10.89 17.60 0.27
CA SER A 96 -10.83 16.84 -0.97
C SER A 96 -9.38 16.56 -1.37
N TYR A 97 -9.14 15.35 -1.90
CA TYR A 97 -7.81 14.87 -2.30
C TYR A 97 -7.56 14.93 -3.82
N ARG A 98 -8.44 15.58 -4.58
CA ARG A 98 -8.45 15.53 -6.06
C ARG A 98 -7.13 15.93 -6.74
N ASP A 99 -6.30 16.74 -6.07
CA ASP A 99 -5.03 17.26 -6.62
C ASP A 99 -3.77 16.58 -6.03
N GLY A 100 -3.93 15.50 -5.25
CA GLY A 100 -2.80 14.76 -4.67
C GLY A 100 -2.34 15.25 -3.29
N ASN A 101 -2.97 16.28 -2.72
CA ASN A 101 -2.91 16.61 -1.28
C ASN A 101 -4.32 16.94 -0.81
N PHE A 102 -4.59 16.84 0.49
CA PHE A 102 -5.87 17.31 1.02
C PHE A 102 -5.91 18.82 1.03
N HIS A 103 -6.94 19.38 0.41
CA HIS A 103 -7.23 20.80 0.44
C HIS A 103 -8.69 21.04 0.85
N LEU A 104 -8.94 22.26 1.33
CA LEU A 104 -10.27 22.69 1.74
C LEU A 104 -11.04 23.24 0.55
N TYR A 105 -12.30 22.84 0.44
CA TYR A 105 -13.21 23.29 -0.61
C TYR A 105 -14.53 23.72 -0.02
N VAL A 106 -15.19 24.66 -0.69
CA VAL A 106 -16.56 25.08 -0.37
C VAL A 106 -17.48 24.86 -1.55
N ILE A 107 -18.71 24.42 -1.30
CA ILE A 107 -19.77 24.26 -2.30
C ILE A 107 -21.07 24.86 -1.76
N ASP A 108 -21.94 25.36 -2.64
CA ASP A 108 -23.30 25.76 -2.27
C ASP A 108 -24.12 24.51 -1.90
N ALA A 109 -24.94 24.61 -0.86
CA ALA A 109 -25.79 23.49 -0.44
C ALA A 109 -26.81 23.10 -1.51
N ALA A 110 -27.19 24.02 -2.41
CA ALA A 110 -28.00 23.74 -3.58
C ALA A 110 -27.24 23.00 -4.70
N GLY A 111 -25.91 22.92 -4.63
CA GLY A 111 -25.03 22.26 -5.61
C GLY A 111 -24.22 23.25 -6.45
N GLY A 112 -23.61 22.75 -7.54
CA GLY A 112 -22.72 23.53 -8.41
C GLY A 112 -21.24 23.17 -8.24
N THR A 113 -20.36 24.01 -8.77
CA THR A 113 -18.91 23.71 -8.80
C THR A 113 -18.25 24.06 -7.46
N PRO A 114 -17.57 23.11 -6.80
CA PRO A 114 -16.77 23.41 -5.62
C PRO A 114 -15.66 24.44 -5.89
N ARG A 115 -15.46 25.37 -4.96
CA ARG A 115 -14.36 26.35 -4.98
C ARG A 115 -13.26 25.94 -4.00
N LYS A 116 -12.03 25.84 -4.50
CA LYS A 116 -10.83 25.55 -3.69
C LYS A 116 -10.49 26.75 -2.79
N LEU A 117 -10.16 26.48 -1.53
CA LEU A 117 -9.82 27.51 -0.52
C LEU A 117 -8.36 27.48 -0.10
N THR A 118 -7.65 26.37 -0.32
CA THR A 118 -6.25 26.23 0.08
C THR A 118 -5.45 25.46 -0.95
N GLU A 119 -4.13 25.66 -1.00
CA GLU A 119 -3.21 25.02 -1.94
C GLU A 119 -1.84 24.70 -1.31
N GLY A 120 -0.98 24.04 -2.08
CA GLY A 120 0.40 23.74 -1.70
C GLY A 120 0.68 22.27 -1.42
N ARG A 121 1.80 22.01 -0.74
CA ARG A 121 2.32 20.65 -0.49
C ARG A 121 1.79 19.97 0.78
N PHE A 122 1.11 20.73 1.62
CA PHE A 122 0.63 20.29 2.93
C PHE A 122 -0.79 19.74 2.82
N ASP A 123 -1.11 18.77 3.67
CA ASP A 123 -2.47 18.28 3.82
C ASP A 123 -3.22 19.24 4.76
N HIS A 124 -4.38 19.74 4.32
CA HIS A 124 -5.31 20.55 5.10
C HIS A 124 -6.62 19.78 5.28
N ARG A 125 -7.00 19.51 6.52
CA ARG A 125 -8.02 18.50 6.85
C ARG A 125 -9.03 18.99 7.88
N GLU A 126 -10.15 18.28 7.94
CA GLU A 126 -11.18 18.42 8.99
C GLU A 126 -11.69 19.88 9.14
N PRO A 127 -12.12 20.55 8.06
CA PRO A 127 -12.48 21.96 8.10
C PRO A 127 -13.82 22.21 8.80
N VAL A 128 -13.90 23.27 9.60
CA VAL A 128 -15.14 23.67 10.24
C VAL A 128 -15.26 25.19 10.33
N PHE A 129 -16.44 25.73 10.01
CA PHE A 129 -16.73 27.16 10.08
C PHE A 129 -16.71 27.70 11.50
N SER A 130 -16.18 28.91 11.67
CA SER A 130 -16.43 29.72 12.86
C SER A 130 -17.93 30.09 12.94
N PRO A 131 -18.49 30.30 14.14
CA PRO A 131 -19.91 30.63 14.29
C PRO A 131 -20.36 31.91 13.58
N ASP A 132 -19.44 32.86 13.36
CA ASP A 132 -19.67 34.10 12.60
C ASP A 132 -19.51 33.92 11.07
N GLY A 133 -19.04 32.76 10.62
CA GLY A 133 -18.83 32.43 9.21
C GLY A 133 -17.66 33.14 8.54
N THR A 134 -16.79 33.83 9.28
CA THR A 134 -15.66 34.60 8.71
C THR A 134 -14.38 33.78 8.56
N LYS A 135 -14.25 32.66 9.30
CA LYS A 135 -13.05 31.82 9.33
C LYS A 135 -13.38 30.33 9.25
N LEU A 136 -12.36 29.53 8.95
CA LEU A 136 -12.37 28.08 9.13
C LEU A 136 -11.30 27.67 10.12
N ALA A 137 -11.62 26.77 11.05
CA ALA A 137 -10.62 25.99 11.79
C ALA A 137 -10.34 24.69 11.03
N PHE A 138 -9.09 24.26 10.98
CA PHE A 138 -8.67 23.03 10.30
C PHE A 138 -7.34 22.51 10.86
N SER A 139 -7.02 21.25 10.56
CA SER A 139 -5.72 20.66 10.90
C SER A 139 -4.76 20.65 9.70
N SER A 140 -3.48 20.90 9.92
CA SER A 140 -2.47 20.95 8.86
C SER A 140 -1.09 20.48 9.30
N ASP A 141 -0.39 19.74 8.43
CA ASP A 141 0.98 19.26 8.66
C ASP A 141 2.08 20.25 8.27
N ARG A 142 1.73 21.53 8.10
CA ARG A 142 2.64 22.57 7.57
C ARG A 142 3.85 22.85 8.42
N ASP A 143 3.77 22.58 9.71
CA ASP A 143 4.81 22.88 10.70
C ASP A 143 5.61 21.63 11.13
N GLY A 144 5.46 20.49 10.41
CA GLY A 144 6.19 19.23 10.64
C GLY A 144 5.46 18.17 11.49
N SER A 145 4.26 18.51 11.93
CA SER A 145 3.25 17.68 12.61
C SER A 145 1.89 18.34 12.35
N TYR A 146 0.78 17.64 12.58
CA TYR A 146 -0.54 18.27 12.46
C TYR A 146 -0.78 19.26 13.60
N GLY A 147 -0.96 20.54 13.26
CA GLY A 147 -1.40 21.61 14.17
C GLY A 147 -2.81 22.09 13.85
N ILE A 148 -3.39 22.94 14.72
CA ILE A 148 -4.67 23.62 14.50
C ILE A 148 -4.43 25.03 13.98
N HIS A 149 -5.07 25.36 12.86
CA HIS A 149 -4.92 26.65 12.17
C HIS A 149 -6.27 27.27 11.83
N LEU A 150 -6.25 28.58 11.59
CA LEU A 150 -7.39 29.35 11.07
C LEU A 150 -7.12 29.81 9.65
N LEU A 151 -8.09 29.64 8.77
CA LEU A 151 -8.14 30.28 7.45
C LEU A 151 -9.13 31.44 7.51
N ASP A 152 -8.67 32.65 7.22
CA ASP A 152 -9.52 33.81 7.02
C ASP A 152 -10.15 33.78 5.62
N LEU A 153 -11.48 33.77 5.53
CA LEU A 153 -12.18 33.54 4.25
C LEU A 153 -12.19 34.75 3.33
N ALA A 154 -11.93 35.95 3.85
CA ALA A 154 -11.88 37.18 3.06
C ALA A 154 -10.51 37.38 2.42
N SER A 155 -9.44 37.18 3.21
CA SER A 155 -8.06 37.40 2.76
C SER A 155 -7.36 36.15 2.23
N GLY A 156 -7.83 34.95 2.60
CA GLY A 156 -7.13 33.69 2.34
C GLY A 156 -5.92 33.44 3.25
N ALA A 157 -5.67 34.30 4.24
CA ALA A 157 -4.54 34.16 5.15
C ALA A 157 -4.73 32.99 6.13
N ILE A 158 -3.67 32.22 6.36
CA ILE A 158 -3.64 31.13 7.34
C ILE A 158 -2.80 31.56 8.54
N SER A 159 -3.38 31.46 9.74
CA SER A 159 -2.68 31.70 11.02
C SER A 159 -2.72 30.47 11.92
N THR A 160 -1.62 30.21 12.64
CA THR A 160 -1.53 29.09 13.59
C THR A 160 -2.20 29.41 14.92
N VAL A 161 -2.98 28.46 15.45
CA VAL A 161 -3.58 28.52 16.79
C VAL A 161 -2.77 27.64 17.75
N VAL A 162 -2.51 26.40 17.34
CA VAL A 162 -1.70 25.43 18.09
C VAL A 162 -0.80 24.71 17.09
N SER A 163 0.49 24.62 17.40
CA SER A 163 1.45 23.81 16.66
C SER A 163 2.49 23.28 17.62
N THR A 164 2.42 22.00 17.93
CA THR A 164 3.41 21.33 18.79
C THR A 164 3.94 20.06 18.12
N PRO A 165 4.97 19.39 18.66
CA PRO A 165 5.42 18.09 18.13
C PRO A 165 4.41 16.93 18.27
N ASP A 166 3.26 17.17 18.91
CA ASP A 166 2.12 16.26 18.96
C ASP A 166 1.25 16.39 17.69
N GLU A 167 0.29 15.48 17.54
CA GLU A 167 -0.64 15.44 16.41
C GLU A 167 -2.00 15.98 16.83
N GLU A 168 -2.25 17.27 16.57
CA GLU A 168 -3.52 17.94 16.83
C GLU A 168 -4.51 17.80 15.65
N ALA A 169 -5.75 17.42 15.95
CA ALA A 169 -6.71 17.00 14.93
C ALA A 169 -8.18 17.28 15.28
N SER A 170 -9.04 17.25 14.26
CA SER A 170 -10.50 17.30 14.34
C SER A 170 -11.03 18.48 15.18
N PRO A 171 -10.68 19.75 14.83
CA PRO A 171 -11.10 20.90 15.61
C PRO A 171 -12.62 21.12 15.57
N ARG A 172 -13.21 21.64 16.65
CA ARG A 172 -14.61 22.13 16.69
C ARG A 172 -14.71 23.43 17.49
N TRP A 173 -15.51 24.37 17.01
CA TRP A 173 -15.75 25.64 17.72
C TRP A 173 -16.76 25.47 18.85
N SER A 174 -16.58 26.25 19.92
CA SER A 174 -17.66 26.55 20.84
C SER A 174 -18.72 27.41 20.16
N ALA A 175 -19.98 27.32 20.62
CA ALA A 175 -21.10 28.03 20.01
C ALA A 175 -20.93 29.57 20.01
N ASP A 176 -20.21 30.12 20.99
CA ASP A 176 -19.89 31.54 21.12
C ASP A 176 -18.64 31.97 20.30
N GLY A 177 -17.94 31.03 19.67
CA GLY A 177 -16.75 31.28 18.87
C GLY A 177 -15.48 31.61 19.67
N THR A 178 -15.49 31.47 21.00
CA THR A 178 -14.34 31.87 21.84
C THR A 178 -13.31 30.77 22.05
N LYS A 179 -13.67 29.50 21.80
CA LYS A 179 -12.84 28.32 22.06
C LYS A 179 -12.87 27.33 20.90
N ILE A 180 -11.80 26.54 20.80
CA ILE A 180 -11.70 25.40 19.89
C ILE A 180 -11.30 24.15 20.69
N VAL A 181 -12.07 23.07 20.56
CA VAL A 181 -11.74 21.74 21.10
C VAL A 181 -11.16 20.86 20.01
N PHE A 182 -10.16 20.02 20.33
CA PHE A 182 -9.46 19.16 19.38
C PHE A 182 -8.84 17.94 20.06
N THR A 183 -8.55 16.89 19.29
CA THR A 183 -7.82 15.70 19.76
C THR A 183 -6.32 15.91 19.68
N VAL A 184 -5.56 15.26 20.57
CA VAL A 184 -4.09 15.29 20.61
C VAL A 184 -3.56 13.86 20.65
N ASN A 185 -2.76 13.49 19.65
CA ASN A 185 -2.17 12.15 19.48
C ASN A 185 -3.18 11.01 19.60
N ASP A 186 -4.46 11.23 19.32
CA ASP A 186 -5.59 10.31 19.57
C ASP A 186 -5.74 9.76 21.01
N THR A 187 -5.04 10.35 21.98
CA THR A 187 -5.04 9.92 23.40
C THR A 187 -5.56 10.99 24.36
N ALA A 188 -5.92 12.16 23.84
CA ALA A 188 -6.39 13.26 24.67
C ALA A 188 -7.27 14.22 23.90
N ILE A 189 -8.03 15.03 24.64
CA ILE A 189 -8.86 16.12 24.12
C ILE A 189 -8.49 17.39 24.87
N ASP A 190 -8.10 18.40 24.11
CA ASP A 190 -7.73 19.72 24.61
C ASP A 190 -8.69 20.78 24.10
N VAL A 191 -8.77 21.89 24.82
CA VAL A 191 -9.43 23.11 24.40
C VAL A 191 -8.44 24.27 24.44
N VAL A 192 -8.52 25.16 23.45
CA VAL A 192 -7.80 26.44 23.43
C VAL A 192 -8.79 27.60 23.45
N THR A 193 -8.51 28.61 24.28
CA THR A 193 -9.25 29.87 24.31
C THR A 193 -8.56 30.89 23.42
N LEU A 194 -9.22 31.37 22.37
CA LEU A 194 -8.57 32.12 21.29
C LEU A 194 -8.05 33.49 21.72
N ALA A 195 -8.78 34.19 22.60
CA ALA A 195 -8.38 35.53 23.04
C ALA A 195 -7.07 35.54 23.86
N THR A 196 -6.77 34.46 24.56
CA THR A 196 -5.62 34.37 25.49
C THR A 196 -4.56 33.38 25.03
N GLY A 197 -4.88 32.49 24.09
CA GLY A 197 -4.05 31.33 23.74
C GLY A 197 -4.00 30.26 24.83
N ALA A 198 -4.79 30.38 25.91
CA ALA A 198 -4.76 29.43 27.01
C ALA A 198 -5.27 28.05 26.57
N ARG A 199 -4.44 27.02 26.76
CA ARG A 199 -4.72 25.61 26.46
C ARG A 199 -5.05 24.84 27.74
N THR A 200 -6.07 23.99 27.70
CA THR A 200 -6.49 23.16 28.84
C THR A 200 -6.81 21.75 28.37
N ARG A 201 -6.28 20.75 29.07
CA ARG A 201 -6.60 19.33 28.88
C ARG A 201 -7.96 19.03 29.51
N LEU A 202 -8.92 18.58 28.70
CA LEU A 202 -10.26 18.19 29.17
C LEU A 202 -10.36 16.69 29.45
N VAL A 203 -9.77 15.86 28.59
CA VAL A 203 -9.85 14.40 28.69
C VAL A 203 -8.49 13.79 28.40
N THR A 204 -8.08 12.81 29.20
CA THR A 204 -6.92 11.95 28.91
C THR A 204 -7.41 10.50 28.84
N ALA A 205 -6.98 9.79 27.79
CA ALA A 205 -7.30 8.38 27.61
C ALA A 205 -6.79 7.55 28.79
N THR A 206 -7.54 6.52 29.17
CA THR A 206 -7.14 5.56 30.19
C THR A 206 -6.57 4.31 29.51
N GLY A 207 -5.37 3.87 29.91
CA GLY A 207 -4.76 2.68 29.32
C GLY A 207 -4.52 2.81 27.81
N ALA A 208 -5.09 1.88 27.04
CA ALA A 208 -4.97 1.84 25.58
C ALA A 208 -6.14 2.50 24.83
N ASP A 209 -7.03 3.21 25.55
CA ASP A 209 -8.17 3.91 24.94
C ASP A 209 -7.71 4.92 23.88
N LYS A 210 -8.52 5.08 22.83
CA LYS A 210 -8.31 6.06 21.77
C LYS A 210 -9.52 6.98 21.64
N LEU A 211 -9.27 8.27 21.40
CA LEU A 211 -10.28 9.32 21.41
C LEU A 211 -10.39 9.98 20.04
N TYR A 212 -11.60 10.08 19.51
CA TYR A 212 -11.85 10.66 18.18
C TYR A 212 -13.07 11.57 18.16
N GLY A 213 -13.14 12.47 17.17
CA GLY A 213 -14.32 13.31 16.92
C GLY A 213 -14.77 14.13 18.13
N PRO A 214 -13.92 14.98 18.73
CA PRO A 214 -14.31 15.78 19.88
C PRO A 214 -15.31 16.86 19.45
N ALA A 215 -16.26 17.21 20.32
CA ALA A 215 -17.21 18.29 20.15
C ALA A 215 -17.59 18.88 21.52
N PHE A 216 -18.19 20.07 21.52
CA PHE A 216 -18.86 20.61 22.71
C PHE A 216 -20.28 20.04 22.79
N GLY A 217 -20.57 19.33 23.87
CA GLY A 217 -21.91 18.88 24.26
C GLY A 217 -22.63 19.90 25.17
N PRO A 218 -23.77 19.49 25.76
CA PRO A 218 -24.57 20.34 26.63
C PRO A 218 -23.75 20.92 27.79
N GLY A 219 -23.95 22.20 28.10
CA GLY A 219 -23.20 22.89 29.16
C GLY A 219 -21.70 23.06 28.88
N GLY A 220 -21.24 22.80 27.65
CA GLY A 220 -19.83 22.91 27.27
C GLY A 220 -18.97 21.71 27.66
N GLN A 221 -19.57 20.59 28.07
CA GLN A 221 -18.86 19.34 28.34
C GLN A 221 -18.25 18.77 27.05
N PRO A 222 -17.08 18.10 27.11
CA PRO A 222 -16.53 17.43 25.94
C PRO A 222 -17.37 16.20 25.58
N SER A 223 -17.74 16.07 24.30
CA SER A 223 -18.31 14.84 23.74
C SER A 223 -17.37 14.27 22.70
N TYR A 224 -17.22 12.95 22.64
CA TYR A 224 -16.23 12.28 21.80
C TYR A 224 -16.53 10.79 21.62
N LEU A 225 -15.93 10.17 20.62
CA LEU A 225 -15.84 8.72 20.54
C LEU A 225 -14.69 8.23 21.44
N ARG A 226 -14.95 7.21 22.25
CA ARG A 226 -13.94 6.39 22.93
C ARG A 226 -13.89 5.00 22.31
N LEU A 227 -12.74 4.63 21.77
CA LEU A 227 -12.42 3.28 21.32
C LEU A 227 -11.64 2.56 22.43
N ARG A 228 -12.18 1.45 22.94
CA ARG A 228 -11.56 0.60 23.96
C ARG A 228 -11.59 -0.85 23.49
N GLY A 229 -10.45 -1.36 23.02
CA GLY A 229 -10.40 -2.69 22.42
C GLY A 229 -11.36 -2.79 21.23
N ALA A 230 -12.46 -3.54 21.38
CA ALA A 230 -13.49 -3.70 20.36
C ALA A 230 -14.83 -3.01 20.71
N GLU A 231 -14.82 -2.10 21.69
CA GLU A 231 -15.94 -1.23 22.03
C GLU A 231 -15.69 0.17 21.45
N ALA A 232 -16.68 0.74 20.78
CA ALA A 232 -16.63 2.08 20.20
C ALA A 232 -17.85 2.88 20.68
N ASP A 233 -17.66 3.68 21.72
CA ASP A 233 -18.75 4.34 22.43
C ASP A 233 -18.74 5.86 22.26
N LEU A 234 -19.92 6.47 22.17
CA LEU A 234 -20.11 7.91 22.34
C LEU A 234 -20.05 8.27 23.82
N MET A 235 -19.25 9.27 24.15
CA MET A 235 -19.05 9.80 25.50
C MET A 235 -19.55 11.26 25.60
N LEU A 236 -19.97 11.65 26.81
CA LEU A 236 -20.22 13.03 27.22
C LEU A 236 -19.63 13.26 28.61
N GLY A 237 -18.51 13.99 28.69
CA GLY A 237 -17.67 13.98 29.88
C GLY A 237 -17.25 12.54 30.22
N ASP A 238 -17.52 12.12 31.45
CA ASP A 238 -17.26 10.75 31.91
C ASP A 238 -18.45 9.79 31.66
N GLU A 239 -19.58 10.29 31.15
CA GLU A 239 -20.77 9.49 30.88
C GLU A 239 -20.64 8.73 29.55
N GLN A 240 -20.81 7.41 29.61
CA GLN A 240 -20.94 6.56 28.43
C GLN A 240 -22.39 6.57 27.94
N LEU A 241 -22.61 7.15 26.76
CA LEU A 241 -23.93 7.31 26.18
C LEU A 241 -24.38 6.06 25.41
N THR A 242 -23.48 5.38 24.71
CA THR A 242 -23.82 4.19 23.91
C THR A 242 -23.16 2.94 24.50
N LYS A 243 -23.74 1.77 24.25
CA LYS A 243 -23.14 0.47 24.63
C LYS A 243 -23.49 -0.59 23.60
N GLY A 244 -22.48 -1.27 23.05
CA GLY A 244 -22.65 -2.33 22.05
C GLY A 244 -22.87 -1.84 20.61
N GLU A 245 -22.89 -0.52 20.41
CA GLU A 245 -22.89 0.12 19.10
C GLU A 245 -21.45 0.21 18.55
N ASP A 246 -21.33 0.25 17.23
CA ASP A 246 -20.10 0.63 16.53
C ASP A 246 -20.17 2.11 16.15
N VAL A 247 -19.93 3.00 17.12
CA VAL A 247 -19.93 4.44 16.85
C VAL A 247 -18.75 4.78 15.93
N PHE A 248 -18.98 5.61 14.92
CA PHE A 248 -17.91 6.05 14.02
C PHE A 248 -17.16 7.26 14.60
N GLY A 249 -15.86 7.36 14.31
CA GLY A 249 -14.93 8.32 14.93
C GLY A 249 -15.05 9.76 14.45
N PHE A 250 -16.27 10.27 14.33
CA PHE A 250 -16.58 11.64 13.88
C PHE A 250 -17.28 12.43 15.00
N ALA A 251 -17.16 13.76 14.93
CA ALA A 251 -17.77 14.64 15.90
C ALA A 251 -19.30 14.56 15.85
N ALA A 252 -19.91 14.26 17.00
CA ALA A 252 -21.36 14.26 17.16
C ALA A 252 -21.93 15.69 17.06
N ASN A 253 -23.17 15.82 16.58
CA ASN A 253 -23.84 17.11 16.40
C ASN A 253 -24.94 17.25 17.45
N TRP A 254 -24.72 18.15 18.39
CA TRP A 254 -25.63 18.40 19.52
C TRP A 254 -26.68 19.44 19.15
N SER A 255 -27.94 19.17 19.53
CA SER A 255 -29.06 20.09 19.43
C SER A 255 -29.79 20.11 20.77
N GLY A 256 -29.49 21.11 21.61
CA GLY A 256 -29.86 21.08 23.02
C GLY A 256 -29.21 19.87 23.71
N SER A 257 -30.03 19.02 24.34
CA SER A 257 -29.62 17.77 24.98
C SER A 257 -29.71 16.53 24.07
N ALA A 258 -30.26 16.66 22.87
CA ALA A 258 -30.32 15.59 21.88
C ALA A 258 -29.05 15.59 21.00
N VAL A 259 -28.72 14.44 20.42
CA VAL A 259 -27.49 14.28 19.63
C VAL A 259 -27.71 13.46 18.37
N LEU A 260 -27.21 13.99 17.25
CA LEU A 260 -27.05 13.28 15.98
C LEU A 260 -25.63 12.70 15.89
N TYR A 261 -25.53 11.40 15.67
CA TYR A 261 -24.26 10.70 15.51
C TYR A 261 -24.41 9.56 14.48
N THR A 262 -23.31 8.90 14.14
CA THR A 262 -23.30 7.82 13.15
C THR A 262 -22.74 6.56 13.78
N ALA A 263 -23.47 5.46 13.67
CA ALA A 263 -23.09 4.17 14.25
C ALA A 263 -23.79 3.02 13.53
N ASP A 264 -23.19 1.83 13.56
CA ASP A 264 -23.77 0.59 13.01
C ASP A 264 -24.25 0.72 11.55
N GLY A 265 -23.59 1.56 10.75
CA GLY A 265 -23.99 1.80 9.36
C GLY A 265 -25.08 2.85 9.18
N HIS A 266 -25.63 3.40 10.26
CA HIS A 266 -26.78 4.31 10.25
C HIS A 266 -26.42 5.72 10.72
N ILE A 267 -27.29 6.67 10.35
CA ILE A 267 -27.37 7.99 10.95
C ILE A 267 -28.37 7.89 12.10
N ARG A 268 -27.98 8.27 13.32
CA ARG A 268 -28.77 8.08 14.53
C ARG A 268 -29.07 9.39 15.23
N TRP A 269 -30.31 9.50 15.69
CA TRP A 269 -30.76 10.56 16.59
C TRP A 269 -31.04 9.97 17.96
N ARG A 270 -30.35 10.48 18.99
CA ARG A 270 -30.59 10.11 20.38
C ARG A 270 -31.21 11.29 21.13
N GLU A 271 -32.40 11.04 21.66
CA GLU A 271 -33.13 11.98 22.50
C GLU A 271 -32.55 12.03 23.91
N GLN A 272 -32.87 13.09 24.66
CA GLN A 272 -32.49 13.22 26.07
C GLN A 272 -33.00 12.05 26.94
N SER A 273 -34.12 11.43 26.57
CA SER A 273 -34.65 10.23 27.25
C SER A 273 -33.78 8.99 27.07
N GLY A 274 -32.77 9.04 26.19
CA GLY A 274 -31.96 7.90 25.78
C GLY A 274 -32.57 7.11 24.61
N ALA A 275 -33.78 7.46 24.15
CA ALA A 275 -34.39 6.84 22.98
C ALA A 275 -33.57 7.12 21.72
N VAL A 276 -33.32 6.08 20.91
CA VAL A 276 -32.53 6.16 19.68
C VAL A 276 -33.43 5.87 18.48
N LYS A 277 -33.28 6.67 17.43
CA LYS A 277 -33.96 6.50 16.15
C LYS A 277 -32.95 6.56 15.00
N ASP A 278 -33.02 5.59 14.09
CA ASP A 278 -32.29 5.64 12.82
C ASP A 278 -33.00 6.59 11.84
N ILE A 279 -32.22 7.44 11.18
CA ILE A 279 -32.67 8.32 10.11
C ILE A 279 -32.41 7.58 8.79
N PRO A 280 -33.45 7.10 8.08
CA PRO A 280 -33.28 6.31 6.88
C PRO A 280 -32.73 7.17 5.75
N PHE A 281 -31.86 6.60 4.92
CA PHE A 281 -31.40 7.26 3.70
C PHE A 281 -31.32 6.29 2.52
N GLU A 282 -31.38 6.85 1.31
CA GLU A 282 -31.08 6.12 0.07
C GLU A 282 -30.11 6.94 -0.79
N ALA A 283 -28.95 6.37 -1.09
CA ALA A 283 -27.95 6.98 -1.96
C ALA A 283 -27.63 6.05 -3.15
N GLY A 284 -27.86 6.52 -4.38
CA GLY A 284 -27.58 5.77 -5.59
C GLY A 284 -26.16 6.03 -6.11
N VAL A 285 -25.35 4.99 -6.24
CA VAL A 285 -23.99 5.05 -6.81
C VAL A 285 -23.86 4.12 -8.01
N SER A 286 -22.84 4.33 -8.83
CA SER A 286 -22.58 3.53 -10.03
C SER A 286 -21.39 2.61 -9.86
N THR A 287 -21.38 1.52 -10.61
CA THR A 287 -20.20 0.68 -10.82
C THR A 287 -19.89 0.58 -12.31
N ALA A 288 -18.62 0.49 -12.68
CA ALA A 288 -18.20 0.32 -14.06
C ALA A 288 -18.08 -1.16 -14.44
N PRO A 289 -18.46 -1.54 -15.68
CA PRO A 289 -18.17 -2.87 -16.21
C PRO A 289 -16.66 -3.06 -16.43
N ARG A 290 -16.22 -4.32 -16.44
CA ARG A 290 -14.83 -4.73 -16.75
C ARG A 290 -14.81 -5.65 -17.96
N ASP A 291 -15.13 -5.09 -19.11
CA ASP A 291 -15.11 -5.83 -20.36
C ASP A 291 -13.82 -5.52 -21.13
N TYR A 292 -12.79 -6.35 -20.90
CA TYR A 292 -11.55 -6.29 -21.65
C TYR A 292 -10.92 -7.68 -21.75
N ARG A 293 -10.17 -7.90 -22.82
CA ARG A 293 -9.46 -9.16 -23.02
C ARG A 293 -8.19 -9.17 -22.17
N ARG A 294 -8.17 -9.98 -21.12
CA ARG A 294 -6.96 -10.23 -20.31
C ARG A 294 -5.87 -10.89 -21.17
N ARG A 295 -4.65 -10.37 -21.06
CA ARG A 295 -3.45 -11.00 -21.60
C ARG A 295 -3.19 -12.27 -20.81
N VAL A 296 -2.98 -13.38 -21.51
CA VAL A 296 -2.58 -14.65 -20.90
C VAL A 296 -1.08 -14.79 -21.06
N ARG A 297 -0.38 -14.99 -19.94
CA ARG A 297 1.05 -15.22 -19.94
C ARG A 297 1.36 -16.64 -20.41
N ASP A 298 2.37 -16.76 -21.27
CA ASP A 298 2.87 -18.05 -21.73
C ASP A 298 3.82 -18.66 -20.70
N LEU A 299 3.31 -19.67 -19.99
CA LEU A 299 4.02 -20.42 -18.96
C LEU A 299 4.70 -21.70 -19.50
N ASP A 300 4.43 -22.08 -20.75
CA ASP A 300 4.77 -23.42 -21.25
C ASP A 300 5.77 -23.45 -22.39
N SER A 301 5.96 -22.35 -23.12
CA SER A 301 6.90 -22.34 -24.23
C SER A 301 8.33 -22.70 -23.81
N PRO A 302 8.96 -23.67 -24.50
CA PRO A 302 10.37 -24.01 -24.32
C PRO A 302 11.31 -23.08 -25.11
N ALA A 303 10.77 -22.12 -25.87
CA ALA A 303 11.58 -21.23 -26.69
C ALA A 303 12.48 -20.36 -25.81
N PRO A 304 13.75 -20.13 -26.21
CA PRO A 304 14.62 -19.18 -25.52
C PRO A 304 14.00 -17.77 -25.48
N LYS A 305 14.05 -17.15 -24.31
CA LYS A 305 13.58 -15.78 -24.04
C LYS A 305 14.78 -14.91 -23.66
N PRO A 306 14.80 -13.61 -24.01
CA PRO A 306 15.82 -12.70 -23.52
C PRO A 306 15.73 -12.56 -22.00
N VAL A 307 16.86 -12.46 -21.32
CA VAL A 307 16.91 -12.12 -19.89
C VAL A 307 16.58 -10.64 -19.73
N ARG A 308 15.56 -10.31 -18.94
CA ARG A 308 15.20 -8.94 -18.57
C ARG A 308 15.40 -8.65 -17.08
N GLY A 309 15.49 -9.68 -16.24
CA GLY A 309 15.76 -9.59 -14.81
C GLY A 309 17.23 -9.34 -14.48
N ILE A 310 17.73 -8.14 -14.80
CA ILE A 310 19.07 -7.68 -14.44
C ILE A 310 18.96 -6.86 -13.16
N ALA A 311 19.38 -7.41 -12.02
CA ALA A 311 19.29 -6.73 -10.73
C ALA A 311 20.65 -6.17 -10.28
N SER A 312 20.61 -5.00 -9.64
CA SER A 312 21.75 -4.36 -8.96
C SER A 312 23.02 -4.21 -9.82
N PRO A 313 22.96 -3.71 -11.08
CA PRO A 313 24.16 -3.53 -11.90
C PRO A 313 25.14 -2.53 -11.30
N VAL A 314 26.43 -2.86 -11.33
CA VAL A 314 27.54 -1.99 -10.91
C VAL A 314 28.64 -1.97 -11.97
N VAL A 315 29.40 -0.89 -12.03
CA VAL A 315 30.48 -0.70 -13.01
C VAL A 315 31.83 -0.71 -12.28
N SER A 316 32.84 -1.36 -12.86
CA SER A 316 34.20 -1.34 -12.30
C SER A 316 34.81 0.07 -12.37
N ARG A 317 35.73 0.39 -11.45
CA ARG A 317 36.36 1.73 -11.35
C ARG A 317 37.06 2.18 -12.63
N ASP A 318 37.61 1.25 -13.40
CA ASP A 318 38.22 1.50 -14.72
C ASP A 318 37.21 1.73 -15.85
N GLY A 319 35.91 1.57 -15.58
CA GLY A 319 34.80 1.74 -16.52
C GLY A 319 34.66 0.63 -17.54
N LYS A 320 35.39 -0.49 -17.42
CA LYS A 320 35.47 -1.53 -18.47
C LYS A 320 34.53 -2.72 -18.28
N ARG A 321 34.07 -2.99 -17.06
CA ARG A 321 33.25 -4.16 -16.74
C ARG A 321 31.98 -3.76 -15.98
N ILE A 322 30.93 -4.53 -16.16
CA ILE A 322 29.66 -4.41 -15.44
C ILE A 322 29.38 -5.74 -14.76
N ALA A 323 29.10 -5.73 -13.47
CA ALA A 323 28.64 -6.89 -12.71
C ALA A 323 27.16 -6.72 -12.34
N PHE A 324 26.38 -7.80 -12.34
CA PHE A 324 24.96 -7.78 -11.98
C PHE A 324 24.47 -9.17 -11.57
N ARG A 325 23.30 -9.23 -10.91
CA ARG A 325 22.59 -10.48 -10.64
C ARG A 325 21.57 -10.77 -11.75
N ALA A 326 21.50 -12.01 -12.19
CA ALA A 326 20.43 -12.53 -13.06
C ALA A 326 20.31 -14.05 -12.85
N LEU A 327 19.13 -14.64 -13.08
CA LEU A 327 18.95 -16.10 -13.10
C LEU A 327 19.56 -16.85 -11.90
N ASN A 328 19.43 -16.30 -10.68
CA ASN A 328 20.02 -16.79 -9.44
C ASN A 328 21.55 -16.94 -9.48
N ALA A 329 22.24 -16.01 -10.16
CA ALA A 329 23.68 -16.01 -10.32
C ALA A 329 24.25 -14.60 -10.50
N ILE A 330 25.55 -14.43 -10.24
CA ILE A 330 26.29 -13.19 -10.51
C ILE A 330 27.05 -13.34 -11.82
N TYR A 331 26.89 -12.33 -12.68
CA TYR A 331 27.49 -12.25 -14.00
C TYR A 331 28.38 -11.02 -14.13
N VAL A 332 29.38 -11.11 -15.01
CA VAL A 332 30.19 -9.97 -15.46
C VAL A 332 30.18 -9.89 -16.98
N VAL A 333 30.09 -8.67 -17.52
CA VAL A 333 30.17 -8.39 -18.95
C VAL A 333 31.08 -7.18 -19.20
N ALA A 334 31.62 -7.06 -20.42
CA ALA A 334 32.30 -5.84 -20.84
C ALA A 334 31.29 -4.67 -20.91
N ALA A 335 31.71 -3.46 -20.53
CA ALA A 335 30.87 -2.26 -20.61
C ALA A 335 30.48 -1.88 -22.06
N GLY A 336 31.16 -2.47 -23.05
CA GLY A 336 30.78 -2.41 -24.46
C GLY A 336 29.53 -3.23 -24.80
N GLY A 337 29.21 -4.26 -24.00
CA GLY A 337 28.20 -5.29 -24.29
C GLY A 337 28.83 -6.64 -24.64
N GLY A 338 28.01 -7.57 -25.11
CA GLY A 338 28.39 -8.93 -25.49
C GLY A 338 27.78 -10.00 -24.59
N ARG A 339 28.39 -11.19 -24.57
CA ARG A 339 27.92 -12.33 -23.77
C ARG A 339 28.35 -12.19 -22.31
N PRO A 340 27.42 -12.13 -21.33
CA PRO A 340 27.79 -12.13 -19.92
C PRO A 340 28.43 -13.46 -19.49
N GLN A 341 29.51 -13.38 -18.72
CA GLN A 341 30.17 -14.51 -18.09
C GLN A 341 29.55 -14.77 -16.72
N ARG A 342 29.07 -16.00 -16.49
CA ARG A 342 28.60 -16.45 -15.17
C ARG A 342 29.82 -16.69 -14.26
N LEU A 343 29.86 -16.01 -13.12
CA LEU A 343 30.95 -16.17 -12.14
C LEU A 343 30.51 -17.01 -10.95
N ILE A 344 29.37 -16.67 -10.34
CA ILE A 344 28.87 -17.33 -9.12
C ILE A 344 27.47 -17.84 -9.40
N GLY A 345 27.24 -19.13 -9.15
CA GLY A 345 26.02 -19.82 -9.58
C GLY A 345 25.85 -21.18 -8.92
N ASP A 346 26.04 -21.21 -7.61
CA ASP A 346 26.12 -22.38 -6.74
C ASP A 346 24.76 -22.81 -6.13
N GLY A 347 23.67 -22.15 -6.50
CA GLY A 347 22.31 -22.47 -6.06
C GLY A 347 21.87 -21.73 -4.79
N TYR A 348 22.77 -21.02 -4.13
CA TYR A 348 22.47 -20.11 -3.02
C TYR A 348 22.01 -18.75 -3.55
N PHE A 349 21.39 -17.94 -2.68
CA PHE A 349 20.98 -16.59 -3.03
C PHE A 349 22.17 -15.64 -2.97
N ASN A 350 22.77 -15.39 -4.13
CA ASN A 350 23.90 -14.48 -4.29
C ASN A 350 23.40 -13.13 -4.85
N SER A 351 23.70 -12.02 -4.19
CA SER A 351 23.14 -10.72 -4.57
C SER A 351 24.07 -9.53 -4.35
N ASP A 352 23.68 -8.40 -4.94
CA ASP A 352 24.28 -7.08 -4.74
C ASP A 352 25.80 -7.03 -4.92
N PRO A 353 26.32 -7.37 -6.12
CA PRO A 353 27.75 -7.32 -6.37
C PRO A 353 28.28 -5.88 -6.27
N ASP A 354 29.54 -5.74 -5.86
CA ASP A 354 30.33 -4.50 -5.95
C ASP A 354 31.80 -4.82 -6.25
N PHE A 355 32.43 -4.02 -7.12
CA PHE A 355 33.85 -4.23 -7.43
C PHE A 355 34.72 -3.67 -6.31
N HIS A 356 35.73 -4.43 -5.88
CA HIS A 356 36.80 -3.85 -5.07
C HIS A 356 37.50 -2.73 -5.89
N PRO A 357 37.95 -1.62 -5.28
CA PRO A 357 38.47 -0.47 -6.02
C PRO A 357 39.67 -0.74 -6.93
N ASP A 358 40.46 -1.79 -6.65
CA ASP A 358 41.58 -2.24 -7.51
C ASP A 358 41.13 -3.08 -8.73
N GLY A 359 39.85 -3.47 -8.78
CA GLY A 359 39.28 -4.30 -9.85
C GLY A 359 39.68 -5.77 -9.84
N THR A 360 40.31 -6.28 -8.78
CA THR A 360 40.77 -7.68 -8.69
C THR A 360 39.73 -8.61 -8.06
N LYS A 361 38.78 -8.07 -7.28
CA LYS A 361 37.77 -8.85 -6.56
C LYS A 361 36.36 -8.29 -6.74
N LEU A 362 35.36 -9.15 -6.56
CA LEU A 362 33.96 -8.79 -6.39
C LEU A 362 33.52 -9.09 -4.96
N LEU A 363 32.90 -8.12 -4.31
CA LEU A 363 32.13 -8.30 -3.09
C LEU A 363 30.69 -8.65 -3.45
N TYR A 364 30.06 -9.53 -2.68
CA TYR A 364 28.65 -9.87 -2.81
C TYR A 364 28.07 -10.39 -1.49
N THR A 365 26.74 -10.44 -1.40
CA THR A 365 26.03 -11.08 -0.29
C THR A 365 25.62 -12.50 -0.68
N SER A 366 25.79 -13.48 0.21
CA SER A 366 25.33 -14.88 0.00
C SER A 366 24.72 -15.48 1.26
N ASP A 367 23.68 -16.31 1.10
CA ASP A 367 23.04 -17.05 2.20
C ASP A 367 23.64 -18.45 2.46
N ARG A 368 24.82 -18.73 1.88
CA ARG A 368 25.53 -20.02 1.95
C ARG A 368 25.78 -20.55 3.38
N LEU A 369 25.85 -19.66 4.38
CA LEU A 369 26.06 -20.03 5.79
C LEU A 369 24.76 -20.08 6.61
N GLY A 370 23.60 -19.97 5.97
CA GLY A 370 22.30 -19.98 6.62
C GLY A 370 21.76 -18.59 6.98
N THR A 371 22.55 -17.54 6.82
CA THR A 371 22.14 -16.11 6.83
C THR A 371 22.91 -15.36 5.75
N ALA A 372 22.44 -14.18 5.39
CA ALA A 372 23.11 -13.35 4.39
C ALA A 372 24.42 -12.78 4.95
N ASP A 373 25.56 -13.28 4.48
CA ASP A 373 26.90 -12.85 4.86
C ASP A 373 27.64 -12.22 3.66
N LEU A 374 28.72 -11.49 3.91
CA LEU A 374 29.55 -10.88 2.87
C LEU A 374 30.64 -11.85 2.39
N TRP A 375 30.80 -11.93 1.07
CA TRP A 375 31.75 -12.81 0.40
C TRP A 375 32.58 -12.03 -0.62
N LEU A 376 33.81 -12.49 -0.83
CA LEU A 376 34.71 -12.00 -1.87
C LEU A 376 34.93 -13.09 -2.90
N HIS A 377 34.84 -12.73 -4.17
CA HIS A 377 35.21 -13.54 -5.31
C HIS A 377 36.45 -12.95 -5.97
N ASP A 378 37.54 -13.70 -6.01
CA ASP A 378 38.78 -13.30 -6.69
C ASP A 378 38.67 -13.55 -8.20
N LEU A 379 38.79 -12.49 -9.00
CA LEU A 379 38.55 -12.54 -10.45
C LEU A 379 39.70 -13.21 -11.23
N GLY A 380 40.87 -13.39 -10.62
CA GLY A 380 42.01 -14.05 -11.24
C GLY A 380 42.01 -15.57 -11.02
N THR A 381 41.69 -16.00 -9.81
CA THR A 381 41.70 -17.41 -9.39
C THR A 381 40.32 -18.07 -9.46
N GLY A 382 39.23 -17.29 -9.41
CA GLY A 382 37.87 -17.80 -9.32
C GLY A 382 37.47 -18.29 -7.92
N THR A 383 38.27 -17.99 -6.89
CA THR A 383 38.06 -18.48 -5.51
C THR A 383 37.12 -17.56 -4.75
N ASP A 384 36.19 -18.15 -3.98
CA ASP A 384 35.34 -17.44 -3.04
C ASP A 384 35.90 -17.51 -1.60
N THR A 385 35.89 -16.40 -0.87
CA THR A 385 36.25 -16.33 0.55
C THR A 385 35.19 -15.58 1.35
N VAL A 386 34.87 -16.08 2.53
CA VAL A 386 33.98 -15.38 3.49
C VAL A 386 34.68 -14.13 4.00
N LEU A 387 34.01 -12.98 3.92
CA LEU A 387 34.48 -11.73 4.52
C LEU A 387 33.90 -11.51 5.92
N THR A 388 32.59 -11.76 6.09
CA THR A 388 31.92 -11.59 7.39
C THR A 388 31.22 -12.87 7.84
N GLN A 389 31.13 -13.03 9.16
CA GLN A 389 30.26 -14.00 9.85
C GLN A 389 29.66 -13.30 11.07
N LEU A 390 28.94 -12.22 10.83
CA LEU A 390 28.42 -11.34 11.87
C LEU A 390 26.96 -11.72 12.18
N ALA A 391 26.48 -11.32 13.35
CA ALA A 391 25.08 -11.52 13.71
C ALA A 391 24.15 -10.72 12.78
N GLY A 392 22.97 -11.27 12.50
CA GLY A 392 21.98 -10.65 11.61
C GLY A 392 22.28 -10.87 10.13
N ALA A 393 21.58 -10.16 9.25
CA ALA A 393 21.85 -10.18 7.82
C ALA A 393 22.84 -9.06 7.46
N GLN A 394 23.71 -9.29 6.47
CA GLN A 394 24.55 -8.26 5.85
C GLN A 394 24.23 -8.15 4.35
N VAL A 395 23.41 -7.18 4.00
CA VAL A 395 22.86 -7.02 2.64
C VAL A 395 23.29 -5.70 2.01
N ALA A 396 23.16 -5.64 0.68
CA ALA A 396 23.32 -4.41 -0.09
C ALA A 396 24.70 -3.71 0.03
N PRO A 397 25.83 -4.47 0.05
CA PRO A 397 27.13 -3.94 0.44
C PRO A 397 27.75 -2.99 -0.61
N ARG A 398 28.65 -2.11 -0.15
CA ARG A 398 29.46 -1.20 -0.98
C ARG A 398 30.86 -0.94 -0.41
N TRP A 399 31.88 -1.07 -1.25
CA TRP A 399 33.26 -0.75 -0.90
C TRP A 399 33.47 0.74 -0.67
N SER A 400 34.30 1.08 0.33
CA SER A 400 34.88 2.41 0.46
C SER A 400 35.86 2.68 -0.69
N PRO A 401 36.12 3.96 -1.05
CA PRO A 401 36.97 4.31 -2.19
C PRO A 401 38.43 3.82 -2.10
N ASP A 402 38.91 3.59 -0.87
CA ASP A 402 40.23 3.05 -0.53
C ASP A 402 40.29 1.51 -0.46
N GLY A 403 39.14 0.84 -0.45
CA GLY A 403 39.04 -0.62 -0.34
C GLY A 403 39.29 -1.18 1.07
N GLY A 404 39.40 -0.33 2.10
CA GLY A 404 39.64 -0.77 3.48
C GLY A 404 38.38 -1.11 4.26
N ARG A 405 37.22 -0.61 3.83
CA ARG A 405 35.94 -0.70 4.55
C ARG A 405 34.79 -1.07 3.62
N VAL A 406 33.74 -1.66 4.20
CA VAL A 406 32.50 -1.99 3.50
C VAL A 406 31.31 -1.43 4.26
N ALA A 407 30.47 -0.64 3.61
CA ALA A 407 29.17 -0.26 4.13
C ALA A 407 28.13 -1.31 3.75
N TYR A 408 27.25 -1.70 4.67
CA TYR A 408 26.15 -2.65 4.42
C TYR A 408 24.92 -2.30 5.26
N ALA A 409 23.76 -2.86 4.91
CA ALA A 409 22.55 -2.76 5.72
C ALA A 409 22.24 -4.07 6.42
N ASP A 410 21.66 -4.01 7.62
CA ASP A 410 21.15 -5.18 8.33
C ASP A 410 19.66 -5.47 8.01
N GLN A 411 19.10 -6.52 8.63
CA GLN A 411 17.70 -6.93 8.43
C GLN A 411 16.67 -5.87 8.85
N ASP A 412 17.04 -4.96 9.75
CA ASP A 412 16.19 -3.90 10.29
C ASP A 412 16.38 -2.57 9.54
N GLY A 413 17.34 -2.52 8.62
CA GLY A 413 17.66 -1.36 7.81
C GLY A 413 18.60 -0.36 8.49
N ALA A 414 19.33 -0.76 9.53
CA ALA A 414 20.45 0.04 10.01
C ALA A 414 21.64 -0.11 9.06
N THR A 415 22.39 0.97 8.85
CA THR A 415 23.63 0.95 8.07
C THR A 415 24.81 0.72 9.01
N TRP A 416 25.70 -0.16 8.58
CA TRP A 416 26.91 -0.57 9.29
C TRP A 416 28.13 -0.36 8.40
N ILE A 417 29.29 -0.15 9.02
CA ILE A 417 30.60 -0.14 8.38
C ILE A 417 31.41 -1.30 8.96
N HIS A 418 31.84 -2.21 8.09
CA HIS A 418 32.80 -3.26 8.38
C HIS A 418 34.21 -2.80 8.00
N ASP A 419 35.16 -2.90 8.92
CA ASP A 419 36.58 -2.68 8.68
C ASP A 419 37.28 -4.01 8.39
N VAL A 420 37.89 -4.13 7.21
CA VAL A 420 38.40 -5.41 6.69
C VAL A 420 39.66 -5.87 7.44
N ALA A 421 40.52 -4.95 7.82
CA ALA A 421 41.81 -5.29 8.45
C ALA A 421 41.61 -5.76 9.90
N SER A 422 40.74 -5.08 10.65
CA SER A 422 40.45 -5.42 12.05
C SER A 422 39.34 -6.46 12.21
N ASN A 423 38.60 -6.76 11.14
CA ASN A 423 37.40 -7.60 11.16
C ASN A 423 36.36 -7.10 12.18
N SER A 424 36.18 -5.78 12.29
CA SER A 424 35.23 -5.15 13.20
C SER A 424 34.07 -4.51 12.44
N ALA A 425 32.94 -4.30 13.11
CA ALA A 425 31.77 -3.63 12.51
C ALA A 425 31.20 -2.57 13.46
N GLN A 426 30.82 -1.42 12.90
CA GLN A 426 30.25 -0.30 13.62
C GLN A 426 28.94 0.14 12.96
N GLN A 427 27.87 0.27 13.76
CA GLN A 427 26.61 0.85 13.32
C GLN A 427 26.77 2.37 13.14
N VAL A 428 26.29 2.91 12.02
CA VAL A 428 26.42 4.34 11.69
C VAL A 428 25.09 5.05 11.47
N THR A 429 23.98 4.30 11.35
CA THR A 429 22.62 4.87 11.41
C THR A 429 21.77 4.06 12.38
N PRO A 430 20.73 4.66 13.02
CA PRO A 430 19.66 3.85 13.59
C PRO A 430 18.99 2.97 12.52
N PRO A 431 18.18 1.98 12.91
CA PRO A 431 17.31 1.28 11.96
C PRO A 431 16.44 2.26 11.18
N LEU A 432 16.52 2.19 9.85
CA LEU A 432 15.73 3.00 8.93
C LEU A 432 14.69 2.12 8.25
N PHE A 433 13.50 2.67 7.99
CA PHE A 433 12.46 1.90 7.31
C PHE A 433 12.76 1.73 5.81
N MET A 434 13.33 0.58 5.46
CA MET A 434 13.66 0.19 4.08
C MET A 434 14.48 1.28 3.37
N PRO A 435 15.70 1.58 3.85
CA PRO A 435 16.58 2.55 3.21
C PRO A 435 17.10 2.04 1.87
N GLY A 436 17.76 2.94 1.15
CA GLY A 436 18.52 2.59 -0.03
C GLY A 436 19.94 2.15 0.22
N ARG A 437 20.59 1.69 -0.85
CA ARG A 437 22.00 1.32 -0.83
C ARG A 437 22.87 2.52 -0.47
N PRO A 438 23.84 2.38 0.47
CA PRO A 438 24.75 3.45 0.78
C PRO A 438 25.70 3.76 -0.39
N THR A 439 26.18 4.99 -0.50
CA THR A 439 27.26 5.41 -1.38
C THR A 439 28.26 6.23 -0.59
N TRP A 440 29.54 6.13 -0.91
CA TRP A 440 30.61 6.85 -0.22
C TRP A 440 30.94 8.17 -0.91
N SER A 441 31.30 9.19 -0.11
CA SER A 441 32.08 10.33 -0.60
C SER A 441 33.46 9.85 -1.10
N PRO A 442 34.11 10.56 -2.04
CA PRO A 442 35.40 10.12 -2.60
C PRO A 442 36.53 9.99 -1.58
N ASP A 443 36.48 10.76 -0.49
CA ASP A 443 37.44 10.71 0.62
C ASP A 443 37.06 9.66 1.68
N GLY A 444 35.90 9.01 1.54
CA GLY A 444 35.39 8.01 2.47
C GLY A 444 34.97 8.55 3.84
N SER A 445 34.73 9.87 3.98
CA SER A 445 34.33 10.50 5.24
C SER A 445 32.82 10.61 5.45
N VAL A 446 32.03 10.50 4.38
CA VAL A 446 30.57 10.63 4.39
C VAL A 446 29.91 9.46 3.65
N LEU A 447 28.79 8.98 4.19
CA LEU A 447 27.86 8.12 3.45
C LEU A 447 26.64 8.93 3.00
N ALA A 448 26.10 8.61 1.83
CA ALA A 448 24.78 9.05 1.41
C ALA A 448 23.90 7.84 1.07
N LEU A 449 22.60 7.94 1.34
CA LEU A 449 21.61 6.90 1.04
C LEU A 449 20.22 7.51 0.89
N ALA A 450 19.29 6.76 0.29
CA ALA A 450 17.89 7.15 0.22
C ALA A 450 17.15 6.74 1.50
N ALA A 451 16.41 7.66 2.11
CA ALA A 451 15.58 7.36 3.29
C ALA A 451 14.24 8.09 3.23
N VAL A 452 13.18 7.49 3.79
CA VAL A 452 11.87 8.16 3.89
C VAL A 452 11.90 9.22 4.98
N LYS A 453 11.38 10.41 4.66
CA LYS A 453 11.09 11.45 5.65
C LYS A 453 9.57 11.65 5.72
N PRO A 454 8.89 11.08 6.72
CA PRO A 454 7.47 11.32 6.96
C PRO A 454 7.19 12.81 7.19
N TYR A 455 6.00 13.27 6.82
CA TYR A 455 5.54 14.65 7.10
C TYR A 455 4.97 14.81 8.52
N SER A 456 4.54 13.70 9.14
CA SER A 456 3.93 13.68 10.47
C SER A 456 4.11 12.28 11.09
N LYS A 457 3.80 12.14 12.38
CA LYS A 457 3.61 10.85 13.06
C LYS A 457 2.19 10.31 12.82
N ARG A 458 1.21 11.18 12.56
CA ARG A 458 -0.20 10.79 12.32
C ARG A 458 -0.37 9.98 11.03
N TYR A 459 0.32 10.39 9.96
CA TYR A 459 0.36 9.70 8.68
C TYR A 459 1.81 9.41 8.29
N ARG A 460 2.08 8.14 8.00
CA ARG A 460 3.43 7.62 7.75
C ARG A 460 4.03 8.07 6.42
N GLU A 461 3.19 8.45 5.45
CA GLU A 461 3.61 8.84 4.11
C GLU A 461 4.42 10.14 4.11
N GLY A 462 5.47 10.17 3.30
CA GLY A 462 6.31 11.34 3.11
C GLY A 462 7.06 11.31 1.79
N THR A 463 8.30 11.78 1.76
CA THR A 463 9.14 11.71 0.55
C THR A 463 10.42 10.91 0.79
N SER A 464 10.88 10.18 -0.22
CA SER A 464 12.21 9.58 -0.20
C SER A 464 13.25 10.67 -0.51
N GLN A 465 14.15 10.91 0.43
CA GLN A 465 15.11 12.01 0.46
C GLN A 465 16.55 11.51 0.52
N ILE A 466 17.50 12.40 0.25
CA ILE A 466 18.92 12.18 0.50
C ILE A 466 19.14 12.24 2.02
N LEU A 467 19.70 11.18 2.58
CA LEU A 467 20.23 11.16 3.94
C LEU A 467 21.76 11.09 3.84
N THR A 468 22.46 12.08 4.38
CA THR A 468 23.93 12.05 4.53
C THR A 468 24.30 11.74 5.97
N VAL A 469 25.35 10.93 6.15
CA VAL A 469 25.91 10.53 7.44
C VAL A 469 27.38 10.93 7.48
N ASP A 470 27.74 11.88 8.32
CA ASP A 470 29.14 12.21 8.58
C ASP A 470 29.74 11.15 9.52
N LEU A 471 30.79 10.46 9.07
CA LEU A 471 31.35 9.33 9.82
C LEU A 471 32.23 9.74 11.00
N LYS A 472 32.61 11.01 11.08
CA LYS A 472 33.40 11.55 12.18
C LYS A 472 32.52 12.12 13.28
N THR A 473 31.47 12.87 12.91
CA THR A 473 30.57 13.51 13.87
C THR A 473 29.33 12.67 14.18
N HIS A 474 29.04 11.66 13.36
CA HIS A 474 27.80 10.88 13.37
C HIS A 474 26.53 11.71 13.10
N GLU A 475 26.67 12.89 12.49
CA GLU A 475 25.54 13.73 12.12
C GLU A 475 24.75 13.12 10.94
N LEU A 476 23.43 13.05 11.10
CA LEU A 476 22.49 12.65 10.04
C LEU A 476 21.75 13.88 9.50
N ARG A 477 21.84 14.12 8.19
CA ARG A 477 21.18 15.27 7.55
C ARG A 477 20.31 14.83 6.37
N TYR A 478 19.03 15.20 6.42
CA TYR A 478 18.08 15.03 5.33
C TYR A 478 18.12 16.21 4.36
N ALA A 479 18.05 15.93 3.06
CA ALA A 479 17.85 16.92 2.00
C ALA A 479 16.87 16.39 0.94
N GLU A 480 15.90 17.23 0.54
CA GLU A 480 15.04 16.93 -0.60
C GLU A 480 15.90 16.86 -1.88
N PRO A 481 15.70 15.85 -2.75
CA PRO A 481 16.44 15.76 -4.00
C PRO A 481 16.09 16.90 -4.95
N MET A 482 14.82 17.31 -4.94
CA MET A 482 14.26 18.51 -5.58
C MET A 482 13.08 19.00 -4.73
N PRO A 483 12.73 20.30 -4.78
CA PRO A 483 11.61 20.85 -4.01
C PRO A 483 10.32 20.04 -4.20
N PHE A 484 9.80 19.50 -3.10
CA PHE A 484 8.58 18.70 -3.08
C PHE A 484 8.59 17.47 -4.02
N ARG A 485 9.77 16.92 -4.33
CA ARG A 485 9.91 15.66 -5.07
C ARG A 485 10.51 14.56 -4.19
N SER A 486 10.27 13.33 -4.62
CA SER A 486 10.77 12.11 -3.98
C SER A 486 11.59 11.32 -4.99
N PHE A 487 12.58 10.58 -4.52
CA PHE A 487 13.19 9.53 -5.35
C PHE A 487 12.14 8.56 -5.88
N ALA A 488 12.38 8.05 -7.09
CA ALA A 488 11.49 7.13 -7.77
C ALA A 488 11.34 5.81 -7.02
N THR A 489 12.44 5.28 -6.47
CA THR A 489 12.46 4.18 -5.50
C THR A 489 13.63 4.40 -4.54
N ARG A 490 13.71 3.66 -3.44
CA ARG A 490 14.91 3.68 -2.57
C ARG A 490 15.90 2.55 -2.89
N GLY A 491 15.60 1.60 -3.77
CA GLY A 491 16.46 0.43 -3.98
C GLY A 491 17.83 0.75 -4.55
N ASP A 492 17.91 0.82 -5.88
CA ASP A 492 19.16 1.00 -6.65
C ASP A 492 19.17 2.33 -7.45
N ASP A 493 18.21 3.21 -7.20
CA ASP A 493 17.96 4.44 -7.97
C ASP A 493 18.75 5.67 -7.45
N GLY A 494 19.71 5.44 -6.57
CA GLY A 494 20.53 6.46 -5.92
C GLY A 494 19.99 6.96 -4.58
N PRO A 495 20.66 7.94 -3.96
CA PRO A 495 21.74 8.77 -4.53
C PRO A 495 23.06 8.00 -4.73
N LEU A 496 23.84 8.40 -5.74
CA LEU A 496 25.16 7.85 -6.05
C LEU A 496 26.20 8.96 -6.26
N TRP A 497 27.29 8.90 -5.52
CA TRP A 497 28.39 9.85 -5.69
C TRP A 497 29.13 9.61 -7.00
N SER A 498 29.41 10.68 -7.75
CA SER A 498 30.35 10.61 -8.85
C SER A 498 31.76 10.32 -8.31
N PRO A 499 32.59 9.52 -9.01
CA PRO A 499 33.90 9.15 -8.49
C PRO A 499 34.84 10.36 -8.26
N ASP A 500 34.61 11.47 -8.97
CA ASP A 500 35.33 12.74 -8.79
C ASP A 500 34.77 13.65 -7.67
N GLY A 501 33.68 13.26 -7.03
CA GLY A 501 33.10 13.99 -5.92
C GLY A 501 32.15 15.13 -6.26
N ARG A 502 32.02 15.49 -7.54
CA ARG A 502 31.33 16.72 -7.95
C ARG A 502 29.81 16.61 -7.96
N TYR A 503 29.25 15.40 -8.07
CA TYR A 503 27.82 15.20 -8.27
C TYR A 503 27.27 14.06 -7.42
N LEU A 504 26.00 14.18 -7.03
CA LEU A 504 25.13 13.04 -6.73
C LEU A 504 24.22 12.77 -7.93
N ALA A 505 24.13 11.52 -8.37
CA ALA A 505 23.16 11.05 -9.36
C ALA A 505 21.99 10.32 -8.68
N PHE A 506 20.78 10.49 -9.19
CA PHE A 506 19.58 9.86 -8.63
C PHE A 506 18.41 9.85 -9.64
N THR A 507 17.43 8.99 -9.42
CA THR A 507 16.19 8.95 -10.22
C THR A 507 15.04 9.65 -9.49
N VAL A 508 14.41 10.60 -10.19
CA VAL A 508 13.17 11.27 -9.77
C VAL A 508 12.29 11.38 -11.00
N GLU A 509 10.98 11.17 -10.84
CA GLU A 509 10.03 11.17 -11.96
C GLU A 509 10.44 10.23 -13.10
N SER A 510 10.98 9.06 -12.71
CA SER A 510 11.32 7.96 -13.63
C SER A 510 12.47 8.25 -14.59
N VAL A 511 13.21 9.35 -14.38
CA VAL A 511 14.37 9.76 -15.16
C VAL A 511 15.54 10.13 -14.25
N ALA A 512 16.76 10.05 -14.79
CA ALA A 512 17.97 10.36 -14.05
C ALA A 512 18.25 11.86 -13.98
N TRP A 513 18.73 12.29 -12.83
CA TRP A 513 19.20 13.63 -12.54
C TRP A 513 20.59 13.58 -11.92
N ILE A 514 21.34 14.67 -12.07
CA ILE A 514 22.54 14.93 -11.28
C ILE A 514 22.40 16.26 -10.55
N ALA A 515 22.93 16.36 -9.34
CA ALA A 515 23.00 17.60 -8.58
C ALA A 515 24.45 17.85 -8.14
N PRO A 516 24.98 19.08 -8.31
CA PRO A 516 26.32 19.41 -7.84
C PRO A 516 26.36 19.43 -6.31
N VAL A 517 27.42 18.86 -5.73
CA VAL A 517 27.59 18.75 -4.27
C VAL A 517 28.97 19.24 -3.80
N ASP A 518 29.03 19.64 -2.53
CA ASP A 518 30.31 19.79 -1.82
C ASP A 518 30.77 18.45 -1.21
N GLY A 519 31.94 18.44 -0.55
CA GLY A 519 32.52 17.23 0.05
C GLY A 519 31.64 16.58 1.14
N THR A 520 30.67 17.32 1.69
CA THR A 520 29.71 16.80 2.69
C THR A 520 28.44 16.23 2.04
N GLY A 521 28.36 16.23 0.70
CA GLY A 521 27.17 15.81 -0.04
C GLY A 521 26.05 16.85 0.00
N ARG A 522 26.33 18.09 0.43
CA ARG A 522 25.34 19.17 0.41
C ARG A 522 25.16 19.65 -1.03
N LEU A 523 23.90 19.78 -1.46
CA LEU A 523 23.59 20.36 -2.77
C LEU A 523 24.04 21.82 -2.82
N ILE A 524 24.88 22.16 -3.80
CA ILE A 524 25.41 23.53 -4.01
C ILE A 524 24.90 24.19 -5.30
N GLY A 525 23.94 23.54 -5.97
CA GLY A 525 23.31 24.04 -7.19
C GLY A 525 22.09 23.20 -7.56
N ALA A 526 21.34 23.67 -8.54
CA ALA A 526 20.11 23.01 -8.97
C ALA A 526 20.39 21.65 -9.66
N PRO A 527 19.57 20.62 -9.39
CA PRO A 527 19.62 19.38 -10.13
C PRO A 527 19.34 19.58 -11.62
N ARG A 528 19.98 18.76 -12.47
CA ARG A 528 19.82 18.78 -13.92
C ARG A 528 19.50 17.38 -14.43
N GLN A 529 18.47 17.29 -15.27
CA GLN A 529 18.05 16.04 -15.91
C GLN A 529 19.13 15.54 -16.88
N VAL A 530 19.32 14.23 -16.93
CA VAL A 530 20.32 13.54 -17.77
C VAL A 530 19.66 12.60 -18.78
N THR A 531 18.61 11.88 -18.39
CA THR A 531 17.89 10.97 -19.29
C THR A 531 16.48 11.46 -19.57
N HIS A 532 15.89 11.02 -20.68
CA HIS A 532 14.50 11.32 -21.05
C HIS A 532 13.64 10.06 -21.19
N ASP A 533 14.23 8.88 -21.03
CA ASP A 533 13.54 7.61 -20.95
C ASP A 533 13.51 7.07 -19.51
N VAL A 534 12.70 6.03 -19.31
CA VAL A 534 12.62 5.28 -18.05
C VAL A 534 14.03 4.91 -17.59
N THR A 535 14.39 5.32 -16.38
CA THR A 535 15.69 5.07 -15.78
C THR A 535 15.54 4.44 -14.41
N ASP A 536 16.20 3.31 -14.23
CA ASP A 536 16.27 2.56 -12.99
C ASP A 536 17.72 2.09 -12.76
N SER A 537 18.07 1.77 -11.51
CA SER A 537 19.34 1.11 -11.14
C SER A 537 20.59 1.78 -11.73
N LEU A 538 20.92 2.96 -11.18
CA LEU A 538 22.01 3.80 -11.67
C LEU A 538 23.39 3.24 -11.28
N ALA A 539 24.39 3.51 -12.12
CA ALA A 539 25.81 3.33 -11.81
C ALA A 539 26.66 4.33 -12.60
N TRP A 540 27.81 4.73 -12.05
CA TRP A 540 28.77 5.60 -12.75
C TRP A 540 29.75 4.79 -13.59
N GLN A 541 29.92 5.17 -14.86
CA GLN A 541 31.03 4.74 -15.71
C GLN A 541 32.00 5.92 -15.89
N GLY A 542 33.12 5.89 -15.16
CA GLY A 542 34.00 7.05 -15.05
C GLY A 542 33.30 8.23 -14.38
N ASN A 543 33.63 9.45 -14.79
CA ASN A 543 33.12 10.69 -14.18
C ASN A 543 32.03 11.40 -15.00
N ASP A 544 31.71 10.89 -16.20
CA ASP A 544 30.92 11.61 -17.18
C ASP A 544 29.75 10.80 -17.77
N THR A 545 29.59 9.54 -17.38
CA THR A 545 28.62 8.63 -17.97
C THR A 545 27.85 7.88 -16.90
N LEU A 546 26.52 7.86 -17.00
CA LEU A 546 25.63 7.03 -16.20
C LEU A 546 25.25 5.77 -16.97
N VAL A 547 25.46 4.61 -16.35
CA VAL A 547 24.89 3.31 -16.77
C VAL A 547 23.60 3.08 -16.00
N TYR A 548 22.57 2.61 -16.68
CA TYR A 548 21.24 2.45 -16.10
C TYR A 548 20.43 1.36 -16.83
N LEU A 549 19.34 0.92 -16.20
CA LEU A 549 18.35 0.06 -16.81
C LEU A 549 17.17 0.87 -17.35
N SER A 550 16.76 0.53 -18.57
CA SER A 550 15.57 1.07 -19.23
C SER A 550 14.83 -0.09 -19.89
N LYS A 551 13.66 -0.43 -19.35
CA LYS A 551 12.75 -1.45 -19.91
C LYS A 551 13.47 -2.78 -20.24
N GLY A 552 14.30 -3.26 -19.31
CA GLY A 552 15.00 -4.54 -19.43
C GLY A 552 16.31 -4.48 -20.21
N ARG A 553 16.80 -3.27 -20.53
CA ARG A 553 18.03 -3.06 -21.31
C ARG A 553 19.01 -2.21 -20.52
N LEU A 554 20.29 -2.58 -20.53
CA LEU A 554 21.35 -1.70 -20.06
C LEU A 554 21.60 -0.58 -21.08
N LYS A 555 21.69 0.65 -20.59
CA LYS A 555 21.99 1.84 -21.37
C LYS A 555 23.08 2.66 -20.69
N ALA A 556 23.76 3.47 -21.48
CA ALA A 556 24.76 4.44 -21.03
C ALA A 556 24.45 5.82 -21.60
N GLN A 557 24.41 6.84 -20.75
CA GLN A 557 24.14 8.23 -21.11
C GLN A 557 25.24 9.13 -20.58
N LYS A 558 25.83 9.95 -21.46
CA LYS A 558 26.77 10.99 -21.03
C LYS A 558 26.01 12.10 -20.31
N ILE A 559 26.56 12.57 -19.19
CA ILE A 559 25.95 13.65 -18.42
C ILE A 559 25.97 14.99 -19.18
N ALA A 560 26.86 15.14 -20.16
CA ALA A 560 26.91 16.31 -21.04
C ALA A 560 25.77 16.33 -22.10
N GLY A 561 24.98 15.26 -22.20
CA GLY A 561 23.94 15.08 -23.22
C GLY A 561 24.39 14.20 -24.39
N GLY A 562 23.58 14.17 -25.44
CA GLY A 562 23.75 13.29 -26.61
C GLY A 562 22.89 12.02 -26.54
N GLU A 563 22.92 11.22 -27.60
CA GLU A 563 22.10 10.00 -27.71
C GLU A 563 22.57 8.90 -26.73
N PRO A 564 21.64 8.25 -26.00
CA PRO A 564 22.00 7.15 -25.12
C PRO A 564 22.42 5.92 -25.91
N ARG A 565 23.50 5.26 -25.48
CA ARG A 565 23.99 4.01 -26.07
C ARG A 565 23.34 2.82 -25.37
N THR A 566 22.75 1.90 -26.14
CA THR A 566 22.32 0.60 -25.59
C THR A 566 23.52 -0.35 -25.48
N ILE A 567 23.73 -0.92 -24.29
CA ILE A 567 24.72 -1.96 -24.02
C ILE A 567 24.03 -3.31 -24.31
N ARG A 568 24.28 -3.85 -25.50
CA ARG A 568 23.61 -5.08 -25.96
C ARG A 568 24.18 -6.30 -25.25
N LEU A 569 23.31 -7.16 -24.72
CA LEU A 569 23.68 -8.41 -24.07
C LEU A 569 23.22 -9.61 -24.88
N ASP A 570 24.12 -10.55 -25.15
CA ASP A 570 23.81 -11.83 -25.78
C ASP A 570 23.39 -12.82 -24.69
N PHE A 571 22.17 -12.63 -24.17
CA PHE A 571 21.76 -13.22 -22.90
C PHE A 571 20.31 -13.70 -22.92
N THR A 572 20.13 -15.02 -22.88
CA THR A 572 18.82 -15.69 -22.96
C THR A 572 18.69 -16.79 -21.92
N TRP A 573 17.45 -17.16 -21.60
CA TRP A 573 17.10 -18.28 -20.75
C TRP A 573 15.98 -19.09 -21.41
N ALA A 574 15.81 -20.35 -21.02
CA ALA A 574 14.73 -21.20 -21.50
C ALA A 574 14.22 -22.08 -20.36
N ARG A 575 12.96 -22.50 -20.45
CA ARG A 575 12.38 -23.45 -19.51
C ARG A 575 13.08 -24.82 -19.66
N PRO A 576 13.33 -25.55 -18.56
CA PRO A 576 13.75 -26.95 -18.64
C PRO A 576 12.76 -27.80 -19.43
N ARG A 577 13.24 -28.89 -20.03
CA ARG A 577 12.34 -29.86 -20.68
C ARG A 577 11.35 -30.43 -19.65
N PRO A 578 10.08 -30.65 -20.02
CA PRO A 578 9.11 -31.26 -19.12
C PRO A 578 9.59 -32.62 -18.60
N PRO A 579 9.22 -33.01 -17.36
CA PRO A 579 9.52 -34.32 -16.84
C PRO A 579 8.87 -35.42 -17.69
N ARG A 580 9.40 -36.64 -17.60
CA ARG A 580 8.79 -37.82 -18.23
C ARG A 580 7.37 -38.04 -17.68
N PRO A 581 6.48 -38.69 -18.45
CA PRO A 581 5.17 -39.10 -17.95
C PRO A 581 5.30 -39.81 -16.61
N THR A 582 4.56 -39.34 -15.61
CA THR A 582 4.62 -39.85 -14.23
C THR A 582 3.22 -40.19 -13.77
N VAL A 583 3.05 -41.36 -13.15
CA VAL A 583 1.79 -41.75 -12.50
C VAL A 583 1.98 -41.63 -11.00
N ILE A 584 1.05 -40.95 -10.32
CA ILE A 584 1.07 -40.77 -8.87
C ILE A 584 -0.17 -41.44 -8.30
N HIS A 585 -0.02 -42.47 -7.49
CA HIS A 585 -1.11 -43.14 -6.79
C HIS A 585 -1.39 -42.40 -5.47
N VAL A 586 -2.63 -41.99 -5.25
CA VAL A 586 -3.07 -41.30 -4.03
C VAL A 586 -4.31 -41.94 -3.42
N GLY A 587 -4.37 -41.99 -2.10
CA GLY A 587 -5.53 -42.55 -1.37
C GLY A 587 -6.79 -41.70 -1.53
N ALA A 588 -6.61 -40.38 -1.71
CA ALA A 588 -7.69 -39.48 -2.06
C ALA A 588 -7.24 -38.32 -2.94
N ALA A 589 -8.17 -37.77 -3.72
CA ALA A 589 -7.97 -36.55 -4.50
C ALA A 589 -9.20 -35.63 -4.42
N TRP A 590 -8.94 -34.35 -4.16
CA TRP A 590 -9.88 -33.26 -4.38
C TRP A 590 -9.50 -32.52 -5.66
N ASP A 591 -10.46 -32.21 -6.52
CA ASP A 591 -10.23 -31.51 -7.79
C ASP A 591 -10.43 -29.98 -7.71
N GLY A 592 -10.68 -29.46 -6.51
CA GLY A 592 -10.94 -28.03 -6.29
C GLY A 592 -12.38 -27.59 -6.54
N VAL A 593 -13.26 -28.49 -6.97
CA VAL A 593 -14.66 -28.17 -7.34
C VAL A 593 -15.66 -29.11 -6.67
N ALA A 594 -15.37 -30.40 -6.62
CA ALA A 594 -16.26 -31.39 -6.03
C ALA A 594 -16.42 -31.17 -4.52
N ARG A 595 -17.61 -31.45 -3.98
CA ARG A 595 -17.85 -31.46 -2.52
C ARG A 595 -17.44 -32.76 -1.84
N THR A 596 -16.99 -33.75 -2.61
CA THR A 596 -16.59 -35.08 -2.14
C THR A 596 -15.22 -35.46 -2.71
N LEU A 597 -14.45 -36.25 -1.98
CA LEU A 597 -13.16 -36.77 -2.43
C LEU A 597 -13.33 -37.95 -3.38
N ARG A 598 -12.51 -38.01 -4.43
CA ARG A 598 -12.25 -39.24 -5.18
C ARG A 598 -11.28 -40.08 -4.38
N ARG A 599 -11.47 -41.40 -4.32
CA ARG A 599 -10.64 -42.30 -3.49
C ARG A 599 -9.88 -43.28 -4.38
N ASN A 600 -8.67 -43.63 -3.95
CA ASN A 600 -7.81 -44.64 -4.58
C ASN A 600 -7.64 -44.38 -6.09
N VAL A 601 -6.98 -43.28 -6.44
CA VAL A 601 -6.85 -42.81 -7.81
C VAL A 601 -5.40 -42.65 -8.23
N ASP A 602 -5.16 -42.79 -9.53
CA ASP A 602 -3.92 -42.42 -10.20
C ASP A 602 -4.07 -41.02 -10.82
N ILE A 603 -3.12 -40.14 -10.54
CA ILE A 603 -2.94 -38.86 -11.23
C ILE A 603 -1.84 -39.06 -12.28
N VAL A 604 -2.20 -38.92 -13.55
CA VAL A 604 -1.26 -39.03 -14.67
C VAL A 604 -0.77 -37.63 -15.01
N VAL A 605 0.52 -37.39 -14.84
CA VAL A 605 1.19 -36.15 -15.22
C VAL A 605 1.98 -36.39 -16.50
N ASP A 606 1.66 -35.64 -17.56
CA ASP A 606 2.37 -35.68 -18.84
C ASP A 606 2.66 -34.26 -19.33
N GLY A 607 3.87 -34.02 -19.85
CA GLY A 607 4.31 -32.69 -20.26
C GLY A 607 4.27 -31.64 -19.14
N GLY A 608 4.35 -32.05 -17.87
CA GLY A 608 4.22 -31.16 -16.71
C GLY A 608 2.80 -30.69 -16.41
N ARG A 609 1.78 -31.34 -17.00
CA ARG A 609 0.35 -31.06 -16.79
C ARG A 609 -0.37 -32.32 -16.33
N ILE A 610 -1.46 -32.17 -15.58
CA ILE A 610 -2.35 -33.28 -15.26
C ILE A 610 -3.07 -33.68 -16.55
N ALA A 611 -2.78 -34.87 -17.06
CA ALA A 611 -3.38 -35.41 -18.28
C ALA A 611 -4.63 -36.24 -17.98
N ASP A 612 -4.66 -36.95 -16.84
CA ASP A 612 -5.79 -37.78 -16.44
C ASP A 612 -5.84 -37.97 -14.91
N VAL A 613 -7.03 -38.19 -14.37
CA VAL A 613 -7.26 -38.62 -12.97
C VAL A 613 -8.25 -39.77 -12.99
N ARG A 614 -7.76 -40.98 -12.72
CA ARG A 614 -8.50 -42.24 -12.95
C ARG A 614 -8.41 -43.19 -11.75
N PRO A 615 -9.28 -44.21 -11.63
CA PRO A 615 -9.14 -45.23 -10.59
C PRO A 615 -7.77 -45.91 -10.63
N HIS A 616 -7.20 -46.20 -9.45
CA HIS A 616 -5.86 -46.77 -9.32
C HIS A 616 -5.71 -48.09 -10.08
N ARG A 617 -4.59 -48.24 -10.79
CA ARG A 617 -4.14 -49.48 -11.41
C ARG A 617 -2.67 -49.71 -11.09
N ALA A 618 -2.34 -50.82 -10.45
CA ALA A 618 -0.97 -51.18 -10.14
C ALA A 618 -0.10 -51.19 -11.41
N ALA A 619 0.96 -50.37 -11.41
CA ALA A 619 1.90 -50.26 -12.54
C ALA A 619 3.32 -49.97 -12.03
N PRO A 620 4.36 -50.54 -12.67
CA PRO A 620 5.75 -50.22 -12.35
C PRO A 620 6.06 -48.73 -12.57
N GLY A 621 6.88 -48.14 -11.69
CA GLY A 621 7.30 -46.74 -11.81
C GLY A 621 6.26 -45.71 -11.33
N THR A 622 5.19 -46.16 -10.67
CA THR A 622 4.22 -45.28 -10.00
C THR A 622 4.84 -44.68 -8.73
N VAL A 623 4.68 -43.37 -8.53
CA VAL A 623 4.98 -42.72 -7.25
C VAL A 623 3.85 -43.09 -6.29
N ASP A 624 4.17 -43.84 -5.24
CA ASP A 624 3.16 -44.28 -4.27
C ASP A 624 3.01 -43.26 -3.14
N ALA A 625 1.82 -42.68 -3.06
CA ALA A 625 1.38 -41.73 -2.04
C ALA A 625 -0.02 -42.13 -1.52
N HIS A 626 -0.29 -43.44 -1.41
CA HIS A 626 -1.60 -43.98 -1.05
C HIS A 626 -2.13 -43.52 0.32
N ASP A 627 -1.26 -43.14 1.25
CA ASP A 627 -1.66 -42.61 2.56
C ASP A 627 -1.97 -41.10 2.54
N LEU A 628 -1.83 -40.44 1.39
CA LEU A 628 -1.98 -39.00 1.26
C LEU A 628 -3.23 -38.59 0.47
N THR A 629 -3.63 -37.33 0.66
CA THR A 629 -4.67 -36.68 -0.14
C THR A 629 -4.05 -35.65 -1.06
N ALA A 630 -4.31 -35.76 -2.36
CA ALA A 630 -3.96 -34.74 -3.34
C ALA A 630 -5.04 -33.65 -3.42
N MET A 631 -4.61 -32.41 -3.60
CA MET A 631 -5.47 -31.26 -3.87
C MET A 631 -4.75 -30.27 -4.82
N PRO A 632 -5.47 -29.34 -5.46
CA PRO A 632 -4.81 -28.24 -6.16
C PRO A 632 -3.92 -27.48 -5.17
N GLY A 633 -2.73 -27.10 -5.61
CA GLY A 633 -1.82 -26.32 -4.77
C GLY A 633 -2.43 -24.98 -4.38
N LEU A 634 -2.08 -24.50 -3.19
CA LEU A 634 -2.57 -23.22 -2.69
C LEU A 634 -1.96 -22.06 -3.49
N VAL A 635 -2.74 -20.99 -3.63
CA VAL A 635 -2.38 -19.74 -4.28
C VAL A 635 -2.49 -18.62 -3.25
N ASP A 636 -1.37 -17.95 -3.01
CA ASP A 636 -1.30 -16.74 -2.20
C ASP A 636 -1.21 -15.53 -3.14
N ILE A 637 -2.32 -14.81 -3.30
CA ILE A 637 -2.45 -13.75 -4.32
C ILE A 637 -1.91 -12.39 -3.87
N HIS A 638 -1.51 -12.25 -2.61
CA HIS A 638 -0.92 -11.03 -2.10
C HIS A 638 0.20 -11.37 -1.13
N ASN A 639 1.42 -11.30 -1.62
CA ASN A 639 2.66 -11.35 -0.83
C ASN A 639 3.71 -10.43 -1.46
N HIS A 640 4.89 -10.37 -0.87
CA HIS A 640 6.01 -9.58 -1.34
C HIS A 640 7.27 -10.42 -1.24
N TRP A 641 7.89 -10.70 -2.40
CA TRP A 641 9.16 -11.42 -2.42
C TRP A 641 10.32 -10.50 -2.03
N HIS A 642 10.20 -9.20 -2.30
CA HIS A 642 11.31 -8.26 -2.18
C HIS A 642 11.10 -7.18 -1.12
N LEU A 643 9.93 -7.12 -0.47
CA LEU A 643 9.82 -6.52 0.86
C LEU A 643 10.62 -7.40 1.83
N ARG A 644 11.77 -6.92 2.33
CA ARG A 644 12.73 -7.71 3.15
C ARG A 644 13.31 -8.94 2.43
N GLY A 645 13.17 -9.07 1.11
CA GLY A 645 13.57 -10.28 0.38
C GLY A 645 15.05 -10.65 0.46
N ARG A 646 15.93 -9.64 0.48
CA ARG A 646 17.39 -9.84 0.53
C ARG A 646 17.80 -10.64 1.77
N GLN A 647 17.16 -10.40 2.92
CA GLN A 647 17.49 -11.08 4.17
C GLN A 647 16.83 -12.46 4.33
N TRP A 648 15.76 -12.75 3.56
CA TRP A 648 15.18 -14.09 3.51
C TRP A 648 16.01 -15.04 2.64
N GLY A 649 16.58 -14.56 1.54
CA GLY A 649 17.43 -15.38 0.66
C GLY A 649 16.65 -16.49 -0.06
N ASP A 650 17.28 -17.62 -0.35
CA ASP A 650 16.69 -18.69 -1.16
C ASP A 650 15.56 -19.43 -0.44
N ARG A 651 15.59 -19.47 0.90
CA ARG A 651 14.65 -20.23 1.73
C ARG A 651 13.19 -19.78 1.59
N GLN A 652 12.94 -18.52 1.23
CA GLN A 652 11.57 -17.96 1.16
C GLN A 652 10.67 -18.77 0.20
N GLY A 653 11.16 -19.03 -1.01
CA GLY A 653 10.46 -19.83 -2.01
C GLY A 653 10.22 -21.27 -1.56
N ARG A 654 11.22 -21.87 -0.91
CA ARG A 654 11.17 -23.25 -0.39
C ARG A 654 10.15 -23.38 0.74
N LEU A 655 10.08 -22.37 1.61
CA LEU A 655 9.13 -22.33 2.72
C LEU A 655 7.69 -22.32 2.20
N TRP A 656 7.34 -21.46 1.23
CA TRP A 656 6.01 -21.50 0.59
C TRP A 656 5.67 -22.88 0.01
N LEU A 657 6.59 -23.47 -0.76
CA LEU A 657 6.38 -24.80 -1.33
C LEU A 657 6.17 -25.88 -0.26
N SER A 658 6.94 -25.82 0.84
CA SER A 658 6.85 -26.80 1.93
C SER A 658 5.48 -26.79 2.61
N TYR A 659 4.73 -25.69 2.51
CA TYR A 659 3.37 -25.52 2.99
C TYR A 659 2.30 -25.73 1.91
N GLY A 660 2.66 -26.26 0.74
CA GLY A 660 1.73 -26.54 -0.35
C GLY A 660 1.30 -25.29 -1.13
N ILE A 661 1.96 -24.15 -0.94
CA ILE A 661 1.71 -22.92 -1.70
C ILE A 661 2.56 -22.99 -2.96
N THR A 662 1.89 -23.22 -4.09
CA THR A 662 2.55 -23.52 -5.38
C THR A 662 2.52 -22.35 -6.34
N THR A 663 1.75 -21.31 -6.03
CA THR A 663 1.65 -20.07 -6.81
C THR A 663 1.57 -18.89 -5.86
N THR A 664 2.35 -17.86 -6.15
CA THR A 664 2.34 -16.58 -5.44
C THR A 664 2.11 -15.44 -6.42
N ARG A 665 1.39 -14.39 -6.00
CA ARG A 665 1.35 -13.12 -6.71
C ARG A 665 1.80 -11.99 -5.79
N SER A 666 2.73 -11.16 -6.26
CA SER A 666 3.04 -9.90 -5.58
C SER A 666 2.34 -8.70 -6.22
N PRO A 667 1.64 -7.86 -5.43
CA PRO A 667 1.10 -6.58 -5.86
C PRO A 667 2.09 -5.41 -5.71
N GLY A 668 3.37 -5.66 -5.42
CA GLY A 668 4.41 -4.62 -5.46
C GLY A 668 5.79 -5.12 -5.10
N ASP A 669 6.73 -5.11 -6.03
CA ASP A 669 8.14 -5.44 -5.80
C ASP A 669 9.05 -4.58 -6.72
N PRO A 670 10.34 -4.38 -6.41
CA PRO A 670 11.28 -3.74 -7.34
C PRO A 670 11.37 -4.55 -8.65
N VAL A 671 11.05 -3.94 -9.79
CA VAL A 671 10.73 -4.69 -11.01
C VAL A 671 11.83 -5.65 -11.46
N TYR A 672 13.10 -5.25 -11.38
CA TYR A 672 14.19 -6.07 -11.91
C TYR A 672 14.51 -7.23 -10.98
N GLN A 673 14.26 -7.08 -9.69
CA GLN A 673 14.32 -8.19 -8.75
C GLN A 673 13.13 -9.14 -8.97
N MET A 674 11.93 -8.60 -9.20
CA MET A 674 10.74 -9.39 -9.55
C MET A 674 10.96 -10.21 -10.83
N LEU A 675 11.51 -9.60 -11.88
CA LEU A 675 11.82 -10.27 -13.15
C LEU A 675 12.90 -11.32 -12.95
N GLU A 676 13.96 -11.00 -12.22
CA GLU A 676 15.05 -11.93 -11.96
C GLU A 676 14.57 -13.18 -11.22
N THR A 677 13.79 -13.01 -10.14
CA THR A 677 13.19 -14.11 -9.39
C THR A 677 12.30 -14.97 -10.30
N ARG A 678 11.43 -14.34 -11.09
CA ARG A 678 10.53 -15.01 -12.04
C ARG A 678 11.32 -15.84 -13.07
N GLU A 679 12.31 -15.25 -13.72
CA GLU A 679 13.13 -15.92 -14.72
C GLU A 679 13.98 -17.04 -14.10
N ALA A 680 14.47 -16.86 -12.87
CA ALA A 680 15.20 -17.90 -12.13
C ALA A 680 14.32 -19.10 -11.78
N LEU A 681 13.07 -18.86 -11.36
CA LEU A 681 12.09 -19.91 -11.07
C LEU A 681 11.70 -20.67 -12.34
N GLU A 682 11.43 -19.96 -13.44
CA GLU A 682 10.98 -20.57 -14.69
C GLU A 682 12.08 -21.27 -15.49
N SER A 683 13.33 -20.82 -15.35
CA SER A 683 14.50 -21.52 -15.88
C SER A 683 14.91 -22.73 -15.02
N GLY A 684 14.36 -22.88 -13.82
CA GLY A 684 14.73 -23.95 -12.87
C GLY A 684 16.04 -23.69 -12.12
N ASN A 685 16.62 -22.50 -12.22
CA ASN A 685 17.80 -22.09 -11.45
C ASN A 685 17.48 -21.75 -9.98
N ARG A 686 16.19 -21.63 -9.66
CA ARG A 686 15.68 -21.40 -8.31
C ARG A 686 14.47 -22.29 -8.01
N VAL A 687 14.34 -22.73 -6.75
CA VAL A 687 13.22 -23.55 -6.29
C VAL A 687 12.21 -22.67 -5.53
N GLY A 688 10.96 -22.67 -5.98
CA GLY A 688 9.89 -21.89 -5.35
C GLY A 688 8.56 -22.02 -6.10
N PRO A 689 7.49 -21.39 -5.60
CA PRO A 689 6.19 -21.37 -6.27
C PRO A 689 6.27 -20.62 -7.60
N ARG A 690 5.31 -20.86 -8.51
CA ARG A 690 5.10 -19.98 -9.67
C ARG A 690 4.90 -18.56 -9.19
N TYR A 691 5.56 -17.60 -9.82
CA TYR A 691 5.54 -16.22 -9.37
C TYR A 691 4.94 -15.29 -10.43
N PHE A 692 3.81 -14.70 -10.07
CA PHE A 692 3.19 -13.60 -10.78
C PHE A 692 3.51 -12.30 -10.04
N GLY A 693 3.66 -11.20 -10.76
CA GLY A 693 4.04 -9.96 -10.11
C GLY A 693 3.73 -8.70 -10.90
N THR A 694 3.66 -7.61 -10.16
CA THR A 694 3.88 -6.25 -10.63
C THR A 694 5.25 -5.78 -10.18
N GLY A 695 5.82 -4.83 -10.92
CA GLY A 695 6.88 -3.99 -10.37
C GLY A 695 6.34 -3.03 -9.32
N GLU A 696 7.04 -1.92 -9.13
CA GLU A 696 6.72 -0.91 -8.13
C GLU A 696 5.32 -0.33 -8.32
N ALA A 697 4.61 -0.11 -7.22
CA ALA A 697 3.24 0.41 -7.28
C ALA A 697 3.23 1.90 -7.62
N ILE A 698 2.30 2.33 -8.48
CA ILE A 698 2.15 3.72 -8.91
C ILE A 698 1.41 4.48 -7.81
N ASP A 699 2.05 5.51 -7.24
CA ASP A 699 1.51 6.29 -6.14
C ASP A 699 1.55 7.80 -6.44
N GLY A 700 1.08 8.65 -5.53
CA GLY A 700 1.04 10.10 -5.73
C GLY A 700 2.18 10.87 -5.07
N SER A 701 1.84 12.03 -4.52
CA SER A 701 2.79 13.04 -4.02
C SER A 701 3.61 12.62 -2.80
N ARG A 702 3.14 11.62 -2.06
CA ARG A 702 3.77 11.11 -0.85
C ARG A 702 3.73 9.59 -0.89
N ILE A 703 4.80 8.96 -0.43
CA ILE A 703 5.01 7.52 -0.46
C ILE A 703 5.51 7.00 0.88
N TYR A 704 5.50 5.68 1.06
CA TYR A 704 6.03 5.04 2.27
C TYR A 704 7.03 3.94 1.97
N TYR A 705 6.64 2.89 1.25
CA TYR A 705 7.52 1.75 0.94
C TYR A 705 8.61 2.12 -0.08
N ASN A 706 9.71 1.37 -0.10
CA ASN A 706 10.85 1.61 -1.00
C ASN A 706 10.57 1.26 -2.47
N PHE A 707 9.48 0.52 -2.76
CA PHE A 707 9.04 0.11 -4.10
C PHE A 707 7.74 0.83 -4.55
N MET A 708 7.60 2.11 -4.19
CA MET A 708 6.49 2.97 -4.63
C MET A 708 7.01 4.01 -5.62
N ARG A 709 6.32 4.25 -6.73
CA ARG A 709 6.64 5.24 -7.78
C ARG A 709 5.81 6.51 -7.58
N PRO A 710 6.35 7.57 -6.94
CA PRO A 710 5.63 8.82 -6.77
C PRO A 710 5.36 9.44 -8.14
N THR A 711 4.11 9.61 -8.52
CA THR A 711 3.69 10.03 -9.86
C THR A 711 2.86 11.29 -9.80
N LEU A 712 3.36 12.36 -10.42
CA LEU A 712 2.82 13.72 -10.26
C LEU A 712 2.35 14.37 -11.57
N SER A 713 2.63 13.76 -12.72
CA SER A 713 2.22 14.29 -14.03
C SER A 713 1.76 13.20 -15.00
N PRO A 714 0.97 13.55 -16.03
CA PRO A 714 0.60 12.62 -17.09
C PRO A 714 1.80 12.07 -17.88
N GLU A 715 2.83 12.87 -18.10
CA GLU A 715 4.04 12.46 -18.83
C GLU A 715 4.79 11.36 -18.07
N GLN A 716 4.95 11.54 -16.76
CA GLN A 716 5.53 10.53 -15.91
C GLN A 716 4.66 9.27 -15.84
N LEU A 717 3.34 9.43 -15.73
CA LEU A 717 2.42 8.30 -15.74
C LEU A 717 2.57 7.46 -17.03
N ASN A 718 2.76 8.11 -18.17
CA ASN A 718 3.00 7.42 -19.44
C ASN A 718 4.31 6.64 -19.44
N LEU A 719 5.37 7.16 -18.82
CA LEU A 719 6.64 6.43 -18.64
C LEU A 719 6.41 5.15 -17.83
N GLU A 720 5.73 5.24 -16.69
CA GLU A 720 5.43 4.09 -15.81
C GLU A 720 4.54 3.04 -16.50
N LEU A 721 3.51 3.47 -17.23
CA LEU A 721 2.64 2.56 -17.97
C LEU A 721 3.40 1.86 -19.11
N SER A 722 4.23 2.61 -19.85
CA SER A 722 5.06 2.01 -20.93
C SER A 722 6.05 0.99 -20.38
N ARG A 723 6.61 1.26 -19.18
CA ARG A 723 7.51 0.36 -18.46
C ARG A 723 6.78 -0.92 -18.07
N ALA A 724 5.58 -0.83 -17.48
CA ALA A 724 4.79 -2.00 -17.08
C ALA A 724 4.43 -2.93 -18.27
N VAL A 725 4.09 -2.33 -19.42
CA VAL A 725 3.78 -3.09 -20.65
C VAL A 725 5.03 -3.77 -21.21
N GLU A 726 6.12 -3.02 -21.38
CA GLU A 726 7.37 -3.54 -21.96
C GLU A 726 8.09 -4.55 -21.06
N LEU A 727 7.90 -4.47 -19.75
CA LEU A 727 8.44 -5.44 -18.78
C LEU A 727 7.44 -6.56 -18.45
N GLU A 728 6.32 -6.65 -19.17
CA GLU A 728 5.37 -7.77 -19.10
C GLU A 728 4.83 -8.03 -17.68
N TYR A 729 4.34 -6.98 -17.02
CA TYR A 729 3.72 -7.12 -15.69
C TYR A 729 2.46 -7.99 -15.76
N ASP A 730 2.23 -8.82 -14.75
CA ASP A 730 1.00 -9.64 -14.68
C ASP A 730 -0.19 -8.82 -14.19
N MET A 731 0.07 -7.75 -13.45
CA MET A 731 -0.91 -6.78 -12.99
C MET A 731 -0.27 -5.41 -12.77
N ILE A 732 -1.06 -4.35 -12.57
CA ILE A 732 -0.58 -3.03 -12.12
C ILE A 732 -1.18 -2.69 -10.77
N LYS A 733 -0.37 -2.16 -9.85
CA LYS A 733 -0.86 -1.66 -8.55
C LYS A 733 -0.91 -0.14 -8.57
N THR A 734 -2.05 0.43 -8.20
CA THR A 734 -2.13 1.84 -7.78
C THR A 734 -2.22 1.92 -6.25
N TYR A 735 -1.65 2.96 -5.66
CA TYR A 735 -1.50 3.06 -4.22
C TYR A 735 -2.20 4.29 -3.60
N VAL A 736 -2.09 4.38 -2.27
CA VAL A 736 -3.01 5.15 -1.43
C VAL A 736 -2.93 6.65 -1.61
N ARG A 737 -1.95 7.24 -2.29
CA ARG A 737 -1.84 8.69 -2.54
C ARG A 737 -2.00 9.05 -4.03
N LEU A 738 -2.25 8.10 -4.94
CA LEU A 738 -2.53 8.43 -6.35
C LEU A 738 -3.94 9.05 -6.52
N PRO A 739 -4.09 10.26 -7.10
CA PRO A 739 -5.40 10.87 -7.33
C PRO A 739 -6.34 9.97 -8.16
N VAL A 740 -7.65 10.05 -7.92
CA VAL A 740 -8.64 9.18 -8.59
C VAL A 740 -8.64 9.38 -10.10
N ALA A 741 -8.48 10.61 -10.58
CA ALA A 741 -8.37 10.90 -12.01
C ALA A 741 -7.19 10.15 -12.67
N SER A 742 -6.02 10.12 -11.99
CA SER A 742 -4.86 9.36 -12.43
C SER A 742 -5.09 7.85 -12.36
N GLN A 743 -5.76 7.35 -11.30
CA GLN A 743 -6.17 5.94 -11.23
C GLN A 743 -7.08 5.55 -12.39
N GLN A 744 -8.04 6.40 -12.77
CA GLN A 744 -8.92 6.14 -13.90
C GLN A 744 -8.15 6.11 -15.23
N ALA A 745 -7.12 6.95 -15.39
CA ALA A 745 -6.22 6.89 -16.53
C ALA A 745 -5.42 5.57 -16.56
N VAL A 746 -4.93 5.11 -15.41
CA VAL A 746 -4.26 3.80 -15.28
C VAL A 746 -5.21 2.67 -15.65
N VAL A 747 -6.45 2.66 -15.16
CA VAL A 747 -7.46 1.63 -15.50
C VAL A 747 -7.60 1.52 -17.03
N ARG A 748 -7.86 2.64 -17.71
CA ARG A 748 -8.03 2.65 -19.17
C ARG A 748 -6.81 2.11 -19.91
N ALA A 749 -5.61 2.54 -19.53
CA ALA A 749 -4.37 2.11 -20.18
C ALA A 749 -4.06 0.63 -19.92
N ALA A 750 -4.22 0.18 -18.67
CA ALA A 750 -3.97 -1.20 -18.26
C ALA A 750 -4.93 -2.17 -18.95
N HIS A 751 -6.24 -1.87 -18.94
CA HIS A 751 -7.25 -2.66 -19.65
C HIS A 751 -7.01 -2.68 -21.16
N GLY A 752 -6.61 -1.56 -21.76
CA GLY A 752 -6.21 -1.50 -23.17
C GLY A 752 -5.01 -2.39 -23.50
N ALA A 753 -4.11 -2.64 -22.55
CA ALA A 753 -2.98 -3.56 -22.66
C ALA A 753 -3.31 -5.00 -22.21
N GLY A 754 -4.55 -5.27 -21.77
CA GLY A 754 -4.96 -6.58 -21.25
C GLY A 754 -4.42 -6.90 -19.85
N ILE A 755 -3.99 -5.90 -19.07
CA ILE A 755 -3.37 -6.08 -17.76
C ILE A 755 -4.40 -5.74 -16.66
N PRO A 756 -4.72 -6.65 -15.72
CA PRO A 756 -5.56 -6.36 -14.56
C PRO A 756 -4.86 -5.42 -13.58
N LEU A 757 -5.63 -4.75 -12.71
CA LEU A 757 -5.06 -3.88 -11.70
C LEU A 757 -5.79 -3.91 -10.35
N SER A 758 -5.06 -3.62 -9.28
CA SER A 758 -5.60 -3.54 -7.93
C SER A 758 -5.26 -2.24 -7.20
N SER A 759 -6.00 -1.95 -6.14
CA SER A 759 -5.76 -0.81 -5.25
C SER A 759 -6.11 -1.14 -3.79
N HIS A 760 -6.17 -0.13 -2.93
CA HIS A 760 -6.57 -0.21 -1.51
C HIS A 760 -7.99 0.33 -1.25
N TYR A 761 -8.72 0.68 -2.31
CA TYR A 761 -10.03 1.33 -2.21
C TYR A 761 -11.10 0.45 -2.84
N LEU A 762 -12.27 0.41 -2.20
CA LEU A 762 -13.49 -0.18 -2.77
C LEU A 762 -14.18 0.83 -3.69
N TYR A 763 -14.41 2.04 -3.20
CA TYR A 763 -15.04 3.13 -3.93
C TYR A 763 -14.14 4.38 -3.80
N PRO A 764 -13.84 5.10 -4.90
CA PRO A 764 -14.44 5.04 -6.23
C PRO A 764 -13.87 3.97 -7.17
N ALA A 765 -12.99 3.07 -6.71
CA ALA A 765 -12.36 2.02 -7.53
C ALA A 765 -13.38 1.17 -8.33
N ALA A 766 -14.48 0.78 -7.69
CA ALA A 766 -15.60 0.06 -8.32
C ALA A 766 -16.28 0.86 -9.44
N ASN A 767 -16.35 2.20 -9.32
CA ASN A 767 -16.94 3.09 -10.30
C ASN A 767 -16.00 3.43 -11.46
N ILE A 768 -14.69 3.38 -11.25
CA ILE A 768 -13.70 3.64 -12.32
C ILE A 768 -13.25 2.37 -13.06
N GLY A 769 -13.70 1.18 -12.64
CA GLY A 769 -13.45 -0.09 -13.32
C GLY A 769 -12.25 -0.90 -12.80
N MET A 770 -11.71 -0.57 -11.62
CA MET A 770 -10.59 -1.32 -11.00
C MET A 770 -10.95 -2.80 -10.78
N ASP A 771 -10.08 -3.76 -11.07
CA ASP A 771 -10.37 -5.21 -10.97
C ASP A 771 -10.46 -5.74 -9.54
N ALA A 772 -9.66 -5.18 -8.64
CA ALA A 772 -9.43 -5.77 -7.33
C ALA A 772 -9.15 -4.73 -6.24
N MET A 773 -9.55 -5.05 -5.00
CA MET A 773 -9.10 -4.38 -3.79
C MET A 773 -8.29 -5.35 -2.94
N GLU A 774 -7.17 -4.87 -2.42
CA GLU A 774 -6.40 -5.57 -1.39
C GLU A 774 -6.81 -5.06 -0.01
N HIS A 775 -6.86 -6.00 0.94
CA HIS A 775 -7.23 -5.89 2.35
C HIS A 775 -8.70 -5.53 2.62
N THR A 776 -9.29 -6.15 3.65
CA THR A 776 -10.58 -5.71 4.23
C THR A 776 -10.46 -4.32 4.87
N GLY A 777 -9.33 -4.07 5.52
CA GLY A 777 -8.91 -2.78 6.05
C GLY A 777 -7.39 -2.70 6.12
N ALA A 778 -6.84 -1.56 5.74
CA ALA A 778 -5.41 -1.25 5.79
C ALA A 778 -5.22 0.27 5.68
N THR A 779 -4.00 0.71 5.36
CA THR A 779 -3.71 2.12 5.14
C THR A 779 -4.66 2.76 4.15
N ASN A 780 -5.18 3.93 4.50
CA ASN A 780 -6.09 4.72 3.68
C ASN A 780 -5.75 6.21 3.85
N ARG A 781 -5.77 6.98 2.75
CA ARG A 781 -5.45 8.42 2.77
C ARG A 781 -6.37 9.24 3.69
N LEU A 782 -7.57 8.75 3.97
CA LEU A 782 -8.58 9.44 4.78
C LEU A 782 -8.30 9.37 6.30
N GLY A 783 -7.46 8.42 6.75
CA GLY A 783 -7.29 8.10 8.18
C GLY A 783 -8.40 7.21 8.76
N TYR A 784 -9.33 6.74 7.92
CA TYR A 784 -10.36 5.75 8.19
C TYR A 784 -10.73 5.04 6.88
N SER A 785 -11.61 4.03 6.91
CA SER A 785 -11.99 3.22 5.74
C SER A 785 -13.50 3.19 5.52
N HIS A 786 -13.97 3.33 4.28
CA HIS A 786 -15.37 3.07 3.93
C HIS A 786 -15.66 1.58 3.65
N THR A 787 -14.74 0.69 3.99
CA THR A 787 -14.89 -0.76 3.80
C THR A 787 -15.05 -1.51 5.11
N VAL A 788 -14.36 -1.06 6.17
CA VAL A 788 -14.45 -1.65 7.51
C VAL A 788 -14.30 -0.57 8.59
N SER A 789 -15.02 -0.72 9.71
CA SER A 789 -14.97 0.15 10.88
C SER A 789 -13.75 -0.12 11.78
N ARG A 790 -13.57 0.73 12.80
CA ARG A 790 -12.45 0.61 13.76
C ARG A 790 -12.49 -0.69 14.58
N ILE A 791 -13.67 -1.28 14.74
CA ILE A 791 -13.83 -2.56 15.47
C ILE A 791 -13.99 -3.77 14.53
N GLY A 792 -13.69 -3.60 13.24
CA GLY A 792 -13.66 -4.70 12.27
C GLY A 792 -15.03 -5.05 11.67
N ARG A 793 -16.03 -4.15 11.69
CA ARG A 793 -17.36 -4.39 11.10
C ARG A 793 -17.49 -3.73 9.73
N SER A 794 -18.29 -4.34 8.86
CA SER A 794 -18.65 -3.80 7.55
C SER A 794 -20.16 -3.86 7.35
N TYR A 795 -20.70 -2.88 6.64
CA TYR A 795 -22.15 -2.70 6.47
C TYR A 795 -22.59 -3.00 5.03
N GLN A 796 -23.89 -2.80 4.75
CA GLN A 796 -24.49 -3.14 3.47
C GLN A 796 -23.78 -2.51 2.27
N ASP A 797 -23.23 -1.31 2.40
CA ASP A 797 -22.51 -0.62 1.33
C ASP A 797 -21.33 -1.43 0.81
N ALA A 798 -20.43 -1.83 1.70
CA ALA A 798 -19.22 -2.54 1.33
C ALA A 798 -19.53 -3.87 0.65
N VAL A 799 -20.43 -4.67 1.25
CA VAL A 799 -20.83 -5.97 0.70
C VAL A 799 -21.49 -5.81 -0.67
N SER A 800 -22.43 -4.86 -0.80
CA SER A 800 -23.18 -4.65 -2.04
C SER A 800 -22.27 -4.17 -3.17
N LEU A 801 -21.31 -3.29 -2.88
CA LEU A 801 -20.37 -2.79 -3.88
C LEU A 801 -19.44 -3.90 -4.39
N PHE A 802 -18.91 -4.78 -3.54
CA PHE A 802 -18.11 -5.92 -4.01
C PHE A 802 -18.92 -6.87 -4.89
N VAL A 803 -20.13 -7.24 -4.44
CA VAL A 803 -21.00 -8.17 -5.17
C VAL A 803 -21.45 -7.59 -6.51
N ARG A 804 -21.87 -6.33 -6.54
CA ARG A 804 -22.41 -5.68 -7.75
C ARG A 804 -21.33 -5.29 -8.74
N SER A 805 -20.18 -4.84 -8.25
CA SER A 805 -19.07 -4.53 -9.14
C SER A 805 -18.48 -5.81 -9.72
N GLY A 806 -18.35 -6.89 -8.96
CA GLY A 806 -17.58 -8.06 -9.35
C GLY A 806 -16.07 -7.90 -9.12
N MET A 807 -15.65 -6.88 -8.37
CA MET A 807 -14.25 -6.77 -7.91
C MET A 807 -13.88 -7.96 -7.03
N SER A 808 -12.63 -8.39 -7.14
CA SER A 808 -12.07 -9.30 -6.15
C SER A 808 -11.71 -8.57 -4.87
N ILE A 809 -11.85 -9.25 -3.73
CA ILE A 809 -11.30 -8.81 -2.44
C ILE A 809 -10.28 -9.84 -1.94
N THR A 810 -9.07 -9.36 -1.68
CA THR A 810 -8.07 -10.10 -0.90
C THR A 810 -8.18 -9.65 0.55
N PRO A 811 -8.61 -10.48 1.51
CA PRO A 811 -8.96 -9.97 2.83
C PRO A 811 -7.76 -9.60 3.71
N THR A 812 -6.66 -10.36 3.59
CA THR A 812 -5.48 -10.28 4.45
C THR A 812 -5.84 -10.20 5.93
N LEU A 813 -6.20 -11.34 6.51
CA LEU A 813 -6.67 -11.42 7.88
C LEU A 813 -5.49 -11.34 8.87
N PHE A 814 -4.83 -10.18 8.97
CA PHE A 814 -3.68 -9.94 9.88
C PHE A 814 -3.98 -10.31 11.34
N THR A 815 -5.23 -10.10 11.77
CA THR A 815 -5.69 -10.42 13.13
C THR A 815 -5.83 -11.93 13.38
N SER A 816 -5.65 -12.78 12.36
CA SER A 816 -5.63 -14.25 12.48
C SER A 816 -4.53 -14.78 13.41
N ARG A 817 -3.51 -13.96 13.69
CA ARG A 817 -2.53 -14.21 14.77
C ARG A 817 -3.16 -14.42 16.15
N ALA A 818 -4.38 -13.91 16.40
CA ALA A 818 -5.11 -14.13 17.64
C ALA A 818 -5.42 -15.62 17.87
N LEU A 819 -5.52 -16.43 16.81
CA LEU A 819 -5.82 -17.85 16.93
C LEU A 819 -4.61 -18.69 17.36
N TYR A 820 -3.41 -18.11 17.48
CA TYR A 820 -2.28 -18.81 18.13
C TYR A 820 -2.51 -19.02 19.64
N ALA A 821 -3.47 -18.33 20.23
CA ALA A 821 -3.94 -18.64 21.58
C ALA A 821 -4.61 -20.02 21.66
N ASP A 822 -5.21 -20.48 20.55
CA ASP A 822 -5.92 -21.76 20.48
C ASP A 822 -5.01 -22.88 19.93
N ASP A 823 -4.17 -22.59 18.93
CA ASP A 823 -3.31 -23.57 18.26
C ASP A 823 -2.00 -22.96 17.75
N LYS A 824 -0.87 -23.48 18.24
CA LYS A 824 0.50 -23.06 17.86
C LYS A 824 1.20 -24.03 16.90
N SER A 825 0.49 -25.04 16.37
CA SER A 825 1.08 -26.09 15.53
C SER A 825 1.87 -25.57 14.33
N LEU A 826 1.43 -24.48 13.68
CA LEU A 826 2.16 -23.85 12.57
C LEU A 826 3.48 -23.17 13.02
N VAL A 827 3.55 -22.75 14.28
CA VAL A 827 4.73 -22.09 14.86
C VAL A 827 5.77 -23.13 15.24
N THR A 828 5.33 -24.24 15.84
CA THR A 828 6.20 -25.35 16.26
C THR A 828 6.46 -26.39 15.18
N ASP A 829 5.99 -26.15 13.96
CA ASP A 829 6.23 -27.04 12.82
C ASP A 829 7.71 -26.97 12.42
N GLU A 830 8.32 -28.14 12.16
CA GLU A 830 9.73 -28.25 11.76
C GLU A 830 10.06 -27.37 10.55
N ARG A 831 9.14 -27.28 9.56
CA ARG A 831 9.35 -26.44 8.37
C ARG A 831 9.49 -24.97 8.74
N THR A 832 8.72 -24.50 9.72
CA THR A 832 8.78 -23.12 10.22
C THR A 832 10.07 -22.88 10.97
N GLU A 833 10.40 -23.75 11.93
CA GLU A 833 11.60 -23.62 12.76
C GLU A 833 12.89 -23.65 11.94
N VAL A 834 12.96 -24.49 10.90
CA VAL A 834 14.15 -24.66 10.07
C VAL A 834 14.30 -23.57 9.00
N LEU A 835 13.20 -23.15 8.36
CA LEU A 835 13.27 -22.28 7.17
C LEU A 835 13.04 -20.80 7.48
N PHE A 836 12.62 -20.42 8.69
CA PHE A 836 12.59 -19.00 9.05
C PHE A 836 14.01 -18.50 9.36
N PRO A 837 14.35 -17.26 8.95
CA PRO A 837 15.49 -16.57 9.54
C PRO A 837 15.32 -16.49 11.07
N PRO A 838 16.39 -16.63 11.88
CA PRO A 838 16.27 -16.70 13.34
C PRO A 838 15.48 -15.54 13.95
N TRP A 839 15.69 -14.30 13.49
CA TRP A 839 14.97 -13.13 14.02
C TRP A 839 13.48 -13.12 13.66
N GLU A 840 13.10 -13.55 12.45
CA GLU A 840 11.68 -13.68 12.05
C GLU A 840 11.00 -14.80 12.84
N TYR A 841 11.71 -15.92 13.09
CA TYR A 841 11.18 -17.00 13.90
C TYR A 841 10.91 -16.56 15.35
N GLN A 842 11.86 -15.82 15.96
CA GLN A 842 11.66 -15.29 17.32
C GLN A 842 10.50 -14.27 17.38
N LEU A 843 10.32 -13.44 16.36
CA LEU A 843 9.17 -12.52 16.27
C LEU A 843 7.85 -13.29 16.17
N LEU A 844 7.79 -14.34 15.35
CA LEU A 844 6.62 -15.21 15.24
C LEU A 844 6.31 -15.90 16.57
N LYS A 845 7.31 -16.49 17.24
CA LYS A 845 7.15 -17.12 18.55
C LYS A 845 6.62 -16.16 19.60
N THR A 846 7.22 -14.97 19.70
CA THR A 846 6.78 -13.93 20.64
C THR A 846 5.33 -13.53 20.38
N THR A 847 4.97 -13.36 19.11
CA THR A 847 3.58 -13.05 18.70
C THR A 847 2.62 -14.17 19.10
N ALA A 848 3.00 -15.43 18.90
CA ALA A 848 2.18 -16.59 19.25
C ALA A 848 2.05 -16.77 20.76
N ASP A 849 3.12 -16.52 21.52
CA ASP A 849 3.15 -16.67 22.98
C ASP A 849 2.32 -15.62 23.70
N THR A 850 2.21 -14.41 23.12
CA THR A 850 1.41 -13.30 23.67
C THR A 850 -0.01 -13.23 23.10
N ALA A 851 -0.37 -14.09 22.13
CA ALA A 851 -1.67 -14.05 21.47
C ALA A 851 -2.86 -14.19 22.43
N GLY A 852 -2.68 -14.93 23.53
CA GLY A 852 -3.71 -15.14 24.56
C GLY A 852 -3.79 -14.05 25.64
N ASN A 853 -2.95 -13.02 25.59
CA ASN A 853 -2.96 -11.94 26.58
C ASN A 853 -4.30 -11.19 26.54
N PRO A 854 -4.85 -10.74 27.69
CA PRO A 854 -6.11 -9.99 27.74
C PRO A 854 -6.13 -8.74 26.85
N GLU A 855 -4.99 -8.06 26.73
CA GLU A 855 -4.82 -6.88 25.85
C GLU A 855 -5.04 -7.18 24.36
N ASN A 856 -4.92 -8.45 23.96
CA ASN A 856 -5.09 -8.92 22.58
C ASN A 856 -6.49 -9.49 22.31
N ALA A 857 -7.38 -9.55 23.31
CA ALA A 857 -8.72 -10.15 23.17
C ALA A 857 -9.55 -9.50 22.05
N TYR A 858 -9.39 -8.18 21.84
CA TYR A 858 -10.09 -7.45 20.78
C TYR A 858 -9.73 -7.93 19.37
N LEU A 859 -8.53 -8.49 19.15
CA LEU A 859 -8.09 -8.98 17.84
C LEU A 859 -8.99 -10.11 17.34
N ARG A 860 -9.49 -10.97 18.24
CA ARG A 860 -10.41 -12.06 17.90
C ARG A 860 -11.76 -11.53 17.44
N GLN A 861 -12.27 -10.46 18.07
CA GLN A 861 -13.53 -9.83 17.66
C GLN A 861 -13.38 -9.11 16.32
N ALA A 862 -12.29 -8.37 16.12
CA ALA A 862 -11.99 -7.74 14.83
C ALA A 862 -11.83 -8.79 13.71
N LEU A 863 -11.17 -9.91 14.01
CA LEU A 863 -11.05 -11.05 13.09
C LEU A 863 -12.40 -11.63 12.70
N ALA A 864 -13.30 -11.85 13.68
CA ALA A 864 -14.64 -12.36 13.43
C ALA A 864 -15.44 -11.43 12.49
N GLY A 865 -15.37 -10.11 12.72
CA GLY A 865 -16.03 -9.12 11.86
C GLY A 865 -15.46 -9.08 10.43
N ASN A 866 -14.14 -9.15 10.29
CA ASN A 866 -13.49 -9.24 8.97
C ASN A 866 -13.89 -10.53 8.22
N VAL A 867 -13.98 -11.67 8.91
CA VAL A 867 -14.43 -12.94 8.31
C VAL A 867 -15.90 -12.87 7.93
N ASP A 868 -16.75 -12.28 8.78
CA ASP A 868 -18.18 -12.08 8.48
C ASP A 868 -18.39 -11.27 7.19
N MET A 869 -17.66 -10.16 7.02
CA MET A 869 -17.70 -9.36 5.79
C MET A 869 -17.41 -10.23 4.55
N VAL A 870 -16.30 -10.96 4.55
CA VAL A 870 -15.94 -11.77 3.37
C VAL A 870 -16.82 -12.99 3.19
N LEU A 871 -17.39 -13.54 4.26
CA LEU A 871 -18.39 -14.61 4.16
C LEU A 871 -19.67 -14.13 3.48
N ARG A 872 -20.17 -12.95 3.86
CA ARG A 872 -21.33 -12.31 3.23
C ARG A 872 -21.06 -12.02 1.76
N ILE A 873 -19.88 -11.50 1.42
CA ILE A 873 -19.48 -11.28 0.02
C ILE A 873 -19.44 -12.61 -0.75
N HIS A 874 -18.77 -13.63 -0.22
CA HIS A 874 -18.62 -14.94 -0.86
C HIS A 874 -19.97 -15.60 -1.13
N ARG A 875 -20.85 -15.69 -0.13
CA ARG A 875 -22.16 -16.33 -0.25
C ARG A 875 -23.15 -15.54 -1.10
N ALA A 876 -22.96 -14.22 -1.24
CA ALA A 876 -23.71 -13.39 -2.17
C ALA A 876 -23.19 -13.45 -3.62
N GLY A 877 -22.16 -14.26 -3.91
CA GLY A 877 -21.61 -14.46 -5.25
C GLY A 877 -20.44 -13.52 -5.61
N GLY A 878 -19.93 -12.75 -4.64
CA GLY A 878 -18.72 -11.95 -4.80
C GLY A 878 -17.45 -12.81 -4.81
N PHE A 879 -16.33 -12.21 -5.24
CA PHE A 879 -15.09 -12.95 -5.48
C PHE A 879 -14.05 -12.70 -4.38
N VAL A 880 -13.95 -13.66 -3.45
CA VAL A 880 -12.98 -13.64 -2.36
C VAL A 880 -11.78 -14.52 -2.71
N VAL A 881 -10.57 -13.97 -2.57
CA VAL A 881 -9.30 -14.64 -2.87
C VAL A 881 -8.34 -14.55 -1.67
N THR A 882 -7.57 -15.60 -1.39
CA THR A 882 -6.64 -15.62 -0.25
C THR A 882 -5.33 -14.92 -0.58
N GLY A 883 -4.87 -14.06 0.34
CA GLY A 883 -3.53 -13.45 0.31
C GLY A 883 -3.19 -12.85 1.68
N THR A 884 -1.90 -12.75 2.01
CA THR A 884 -1.42 -12.55 3.38
C THR A 884 -0.64 -11.27 3.61
N ASP A 885 -0.20 -10.59 2.56
CA ASP A 885 0.73 -9.47 2.62
C ASP A 885 2.09 -9.82 3.27
N SER A 886 2.48 -11.10 3.23
CA SER A 886 3.77 -11.54 3.77
C SER A 886 4.95 -10.86 3.03
N PRO A 887 6.03 -10.43 3.71
CA PRO A 887 6.36 -10.68 5.12
C PRO A 887 5.89 -9.57 6.10
N LEU A 888 4.91 -8.73 5.76
CA LEU A 888 4.25 -7.90 6.80
C LEU A 888 3.41 -8.77 7.74
N ASP A 889 2.76 -9.80 7.19
CA ASP A 889 2.36 -11.00 7.93
C ASP A 889 3.42 -12.12 7.74
N ASN A 890 3.24 -13.30 8.32
CA ASN A 890 4.26 -14.33 8.33
C ASN A 890 4.28 -15.16 7.03
N VAL A 891 5.47 -15.38 6.46
CA VAL A 891 5.66 -16.13 5.21
C VAL A 891 5.11 -17.55 5.35
N ALA A 892 4.31 -17.98 4.38
CA ALA A 892 3.65 -19.30 4.26
C ALA A 892 2.64 -19.65 5.36
N VAL A 893 2.99 -19.54 6.65
CA VAL A 893 2.12 -19.94 7.76
C VAL A 893 0.84 -19.11 7.82
N SER A 894 0.90 -17.82 7.46
CA SER A 894 -0.29 -16.96 7.51
C SER A 894 -1.34 -17.33 6.46
N THR A 895 -0.98 -17.98 5.35
CA THR A 895 -1.97 -18.50 4.39
C THR A 895 -2.84 -19.55 5.08
N HIS A 896 -2.22 -20.49 5.80
CA HIS A 896 -2.92 -21.52 6.56
C HIS A 896 -3.70 -20.92 7.73
N GLN A 897 -3.13 -19.93 8.43
CA GLN A 897 -3.80 -19.24 9.53
C GLN A 897 -5.05 -18.46 9.07
N ASN A 898 -4.99 -17.84 7.89
CA ASN A 898 -6.13 -17.16 7.28
C ASN A 898 -7.25 -18.16 6.93
N LEU A 899 -6.91 -19.32 6.38
CA LEU A 899 -7.88 -20.40 6.10
C LEU A 899 -8.51 -20.94 7.38
N ARG A 900 -7.72 -21.16 8.43
CA ARG A 900 -8.21 -21.56 9.76
C ARG A 900 -9.16 -20.52 10.35
N ALA A 901 -8.82 -19.23 10.20
CA ALA A 901 -9.68 -18.14 10.66
C ALA A 901 -11.02 -18.09 9.92
N MET A 902 -11.02 -18.26 8.60
CA MET A 902 -12.26 -18.36 7.83
C MET A 902 -13.17 -19.47 8.37
N VAL A 903 -12.61 -20.67 8.63
CA VAL A 903 -13.38 -21.79 9.17
C VAL A 903 -13.86 -21.54 10.60
N ALA A 904 -13.00 -20.98 11.46
CA ALA A 904 -13.34 -20.67 12.85
C ALA A 904 -14.54 -19.71 12.99
N PHE A 905 -14.76 -18.85 11.98
CA PHE A 905 -15.84 -17.86 11.98
C PHE A 905 -16.87 -18.07 10.86
N GLY A 906 -17.07 -19.31 10.40
CA GLY A 906 -18.30 -19.72 9.71
C GLY A 906 -18.19 -20.14 8.25
N PHE A 907 -17.01 -20.05 7.62
CA PHE A 907 -16.77 -20.77 6.36
C PHE A 907 -16.77 -22.28 6.62
N THR A 908 -17.30 -23.05 5.69
CA THR A 908 -16.96 -24.48 5.61
C THR A 908 -15.51 -24.65 5.14
N PRO A 909 -14.82 -25.76 5.47
CA PRO A 909 -13.50 -26.03 4.92
C PRO A 909 -13.46 -25.99 3.38
N TYR A 910 -14.53 -26.44 2.72
CA TYR A 910 -14.67 -26.34 1.27
C TYR A 910 -14.68 -24.88 0.80
N GLU A 911 -15.54 -24.03 1.38
CA GLU A 911 -15.62 -22.59 1.01
C GLU A 911 -14.25 -21.91 1.22
N ALA A 912 -13.59 -22.13 2.36
CA ALA A 912 -12.28 -21.54 2.66
C ALA A 912 -11.21 -22.02 1.66
N LEU A 913 -11.14 -23.33 1.36
CA LEU A 913 -10.18 -23.83 0.37
C LEU A 913 -10.43 -23.27 -1.03
N THR A 914 -11.69 -22.98 -1.40
CA THR A 914 -11.97 -22.37 -2.71
C THR A 914 -11.35 -20.98 -2.87
N THR A 915 -11.20 -20.21 -1.78
CA THR A 915 -10.58 -18.86 -1.83
C THR A 915 -9.08 -18.92 -2.06
N ALA A 916 -8.41 -20.04 -1.72
CA ALA A 916 -6.97 -20.23 -1.91
C ALA A 916 -6.62 -21.18 -3.08
N THR A 917 -7.60 -21.66 -3.85
CA THR A 917 -7.35 -22.58 -4.98
C THR A 917 -8.10 -22.12 -6.22
N ARG A 918 -9.38 -22.44 -6.30
CA ARG A 918 -10.22 -22.23 -7.48
C ARG A 918 -10.41 -20.75 -7.81
N ASN A 919 -10.71 -19.91 -6.83
CA ASN A 919 -10.97 -18.50 -7.09
C ASN A 919 -9.74 -17.81 -7.67
N PRO A 920 -8.57 -17.76 -7.01
CA PRO A 920 -7.40 -17.05 -7.53
C PRO A 920 -6.84 -17.63 -8.86
N ALA A 921 -7.22 -18.86 -9.23
CA ALA A 921 -6.86 -19.46 -10.52
C ALA A 921 -7.75 -19.02 -11.70
N ARG A 922 -8.92 -18.40 -11.43
CA ARG A 922 -9.83 -17.83 -12.45
C ARG A 922 -9.47 -16.38 -12.72
#